data_AF-A0A9E7I518-F1
#
_entry.id   AF-A0A9E7I518-F1
#
_cell.length_a   1.000
_cell.length_b   1.000
_cell.length_c   1.000
_cell.angle_alpha   90.00
_cell.angle_beta   90.00
_cell.angle_gamma   90.00
#
_symmetry.space_group_name_H-M   'P 1'
#
loop_
_entity.id
_entity.type
_entity.pdbx_description
1 polymer ?
#
loop_
_entity_poly.entity_id
_entity_poly.type
_entity_poly.pdbx_seq_one_letter_code
_entity_poly.pdbx_strand_id
1 'polypeptide(L)'
;MDLAERSRQSFLPSFLYSPSPAARTLAVDRILGRSLVSPAAEVGSTSPTPIVAQAPNEPGKIEMYSPMFYAACTAGGIASCGLTHMAVTPLDLVKCNMQIDPAKYKSISSGFGVLLKEQGVRGFFRGWVPTLLGYSAQGACKFGFYEFFKKYYSDIAGPEYAAKYKTLIYLAGSASAEVIADVALCPFEAVKVRVQTQPGFARGLSDGLPKFVRSEGVSGLYKGIVPLWGRQIPYTMMKFASFETVVEMVYKYAIPTPKEQCSKTLQLGVSFAGGYIAGIFCAIVSHPADNLVSFLNNAKGATVGDAVKKLGLWGLFTRGLPLRIVMIGTLTGAQWGIYDAFKVMVGLPTTGGVAPAAAPASERDQKNQVLASRSSDLDQHKMEVERVQVIASVCAADGVMPPEFIRSEHEQPGITTYRGPAPEIPVIDLAGADQAQLTIAMAEASREWGIFQLLNHGIPGEVIREVQRVGMEFFELPQEEKEKYATVPGSGSLEGYGTKLQKELEGKKAWVDFFFHYVSPPSRVNHAIWPEKPADYRTTVNKEKVRMSWPVFCSPPGEMVIGPLQQLVSDESPPKYKAKKYKDYAYCKLNKLPHIWMVTDIMVDIDMKKNITLITTHQLERKKRPQASAYHRRKMEVERVQVIASVCAADGVMPPEFIRSEHEQPGITTYRGSAPEIPVIDLAGAGKDQLTIAVAEASREWGIFQLLNHGIPGEVIRELQRVGKEFFELPQEEKEMYAMECKPGSSEGYGTKLQKELEGKKAWVDFFFHYLSPPARVNHAAWPKNPADYRKANEEYAKHLVGLADRMLMTLSRGLGLGEHVLKEALGGDGLELRLKINYYPPCPRPDLALGVVAHTDMCAITFLVPNLVPGLQVFKDEHWIDVNFIPNAVIVHIGDQIEILSNGAYKSVLHRTTVNKEKVRMSWPVFCAPPGEMVIGPLQQLVGDESPAKYKPKKYKDYAYCKLNKLPQ
;
A
#
# COMPACT_ATOMS: atom_id res chain seq x y z
N MET A 1 62.71 7.22 -10.33
CA MET A 1 63.75 7.33 -9.30
C MET A 1 63.30 8.43 -8.35
N ASP A 2 62.50 8.05 -7.36
CA ASP A 2 62.94 7.70 -5.97
C ASP A 2 62.95 8.97 -5.11
N LEU A 3 61.93 9.13 -4.27
CA LEU A 3 61.86 8.70 -2.85
C LEU A 3 62.71 9.59 -1.94
N ALA A 4 62.06 10.32 -1.02
CA ALA A 4 61.99 9.96 0.41
C ALA A 4 61.67 11.16 1.32
N GLU A 5 61.00 10.84 2.44
CA GLU A 5 60.95 11.56 3.73
C GLU A 5 60.13 12.86 3.86
N ARG A 6 58.97 12.75 4.55
CA ARG A 6 58.88 13.13 5.97
C ARG A 6 57.55 12.71 6.59
N SER A 7 57.66 12.06 7.75
CA SER A 7 56.58 11.51 8.56
C SER A 7 56.25 12.40 9.76
N ARG A 8 54.95 12.41 10.09
CA ARG A 8 54.33 12.26 11.43
C ARG A 8 54.82 13.15 12.59
N GLN A 9 53.94 14.03 13.04
CA GLN A 9 53.81 14.42 14.45
C GLN A 9 52.45 14.01 14.99
N SER A 10 52.49 13.38 16.16
CA SER A 10 51.41 12.87 16.99
C SER A 10 51.16 13.80 18.17
N PHE A 11 49.89 14.05 18.52
CA PHE A 11 49.49 14.57 19.82
C PHE A 11 48.47 13.63 20.46
N LEU A 12 48.89 12.99 21.55
CA LEU A 12 48.06 12.34 22.57
C LEU A 12 48.36 13.04 23.90
N PRO A 13 47.35 13.35 24.73
CA PRO A 13 47.57 13.56 26.15
C PRO A 13 47.34 12.28 26.96
N SER A 14 48.28 12.08 27.86
CA SER A 14 48.44 11.12 28.94
C SER A 14 47.27 11.03 29.94
N PHE A 15 46.68 9.85 30.08
CA PHE A 15 46.04 9.38 31.33
C PHE A 15 46.23 7.86 31.59
N LEU A 16 46.80 7.09 30.68
CA LEU A 16 47.02 5.66 30.92
C LEU A 16 48.50 5.39 31.16
N TYR A 17 48.88 5.18 32.42
CA TYR A 17 49.63 4.02 32.94
C TYR A 17 50.37 4.36 34.25
N SER A 18 49.93 3.78 35.38
CA SER A 18 50.76 2.90 36.24
C SER A 18 50.00 2.38 37.48
N PRO A 19 50.44 1.27 38.12
CA PRO A 19 49.56 0.17 38.55
C PRO A 19 49.61 -0.28 40.04
N SER A 20 48.49 -0.87 40.54
CA SER A 20 48.28 -1.95 41.57
C SER A 20 48.99 -1.89 42.96
N PRO A 21 48.74 -2.78 43.97
CA PRO A 21 47.63 -3.73 44.29
C PRO A 21 47.13 -3.69 45.78
N ALA A 22 45.97 -4.30 46.11
CA ALA A 22 45.78 -5.12 47.33
C ALA A 22 44.38 -5.76 47.40
N ALA A 23 44.33 -7.02 47.84
CA ALA A 23 43.18 -7.91 47.92
C ALA A 23 42.45 -7.83 49.28
N ARG A 24 41.14 -8.17 49.32
CA ARG A 24 40.57 -9.27 50.14
C ARG A 24 39.03 -9.36 50.08
N THR A 25 38.64 -10.62 50.09
CA THR A 25 37.37 -11.37 50.08
C THR A 25 36.28 -10.98 51.11
N LEU A 26 35.03 -11.02 50.62
CA LEU A 26 33.68 -11.28 51.21
C LEU A 26 33.46 -11.60 52.72
N ALA A 27 32.34 -11.07 53.24
CA ALA A 27 31.31 -11.72 54.12
C ALA A 27 30.08 -10.76 54.16
N VAL A 28 28.87 -11.05 53.68
CA VAL A 28 27.85 -12.04 54.07
C VAL A 28 27.77 -12.28 55.58
N ASP A 29 27.12 -11.35 56.30
CA ASP A 29 26.37 -11.61 57.53
C ASP A 29 25.78 -10.29 58.08
N ARG A 30 24.55 -9.92 57.65
CA ARG A 30 23.67 -9.02 58.42
C ARG A 30 22.23 -8.93 57.91
N ILE A 31 21.68 -10.04 57.43
CA ILE A 31 20.23 -10.20 57.30
C ILE A 31 19.89 -11.42 58.15
N LEU A 32 19.48 -11.18 59.40
CA LEU A 32 18.49 -11.96 60.15
C LEU A 32 18.39 -11.41 61.59
N GLY A 33 17.19 -10.94 61.96
CA GLY A 33 16.68 -11.01 63.33
C GLY A 33 16.79 -9.75 64.18
N ARG A 34 15.68 -9.01 64.31
CA ARG A 34 14.89 -9.02 65.55
C ARG A 34 13.55 -8.32 65.39
N SER A 35 12.56 -8.91 66.05
CA SER A 35 11.14 -8.62 66.02
C SER A 35 10.69 -8.09 67.38
N LEU A 36 9.64 -7.26 67.35
CA LEU A 36 8.60 -6.97 68.35
C LEU A 36 8.99 -6.24 69.65
N VAL A 37 8.28 -5.13 69.91
CA VAL A 37 7.32 -4.93 71.03
C VAL A 37 6.55 -3.62 70.79
N SER A 38 5.21 -3.66 70.89
CA SER A 38 4.31 -2.50 71.06
C SER A 38 4.00 -2.25 72.54
N PRO A 39 3.49 -1.06 72.90
CA PRO A 39 2.10 -1.05 73.40
C PRO A 39 1.21 0.11 72.88
N ALA A 40 -0.10 -0.16 72.99
CA ALA A 40 -1.33 0.62 72.74
C ALA A 40 -1.38 2.02 73.40
N ALA A 41 -2.28 2.96 73.11
CA ALA A 41 -3.33 3.20 72.10
C ALA A 41 -3.74 4.68 72.25
N GLU A 42 -4.16 5.36 71.17
CA GLU A 42 -5.25 6.36 71.21
C GLU A 42 -5.73 6.68 69.78
N VAL A 43 -7.05 6.83 69.65
CA VAL A 43 -7.79 6.92 68.39
C VAL A 43 -7.84 8.37 67.91
N GLY A 44 -7.42 8.63 66.67
CA GLY A 44 -7.56 9.93 66.00
C GLY A 44 -7.26 9.83 64.50
N SER A 45 -8.20 10.31 63.68
CA SER A 45 -8.30 10.16 62.23
C SER A 45 -7.03 10.39 61.40
N THR A 46 -6.73 9.45 60.50
CA THR A 46 -5.61 9.49 59.56
C THR A 46 -5.92 10.29 58.29
N SER A 47 -5.07 11.27 57.98
CA SER A 47 -4.57 11.50 56.62
C SER A 47 -3.13 12.04 56.68
N PRO A 48 -2.14 11.34 56.09
CA PRO A 48 -0.89 11.97 55.72
C PRO A 48 -0.68 11.92 54.20
N THR A 49 -0.29 13.08 53.70
CA THR A 49 0.18 13.39 52.35
C THR A 49 1.32 12.48 51.86
N PRO A 50 1.41 12.20 50.54
CA PRO A 50 2.49 11.39 50.00
C PRO A 50 3.79 12.21 49.90
N ILE A 51 4.85 11.74 50.55
CA ILE A 51 6.22 12.18 50.27
C ILE A 51 6.63 11.54 48.94
N VAL A 52 6.41 12.27 47.83
CA VAL A 52 7.06 11.97 46.55
C VAL A 52 8.42 12.66 46.58
N ALA A 53 9.48 11.86 46.69
CA ALA A 53 10.84 12.34 46.47
C ALA A 53 10.93 12.92 45.05
N GLN A 54 11.21 14.22 44.94
CA GLN A 54 11.47 14.87 43.66
C GLN A 54 12.72 14.24 43.03
N ALA A 55 12.58 13.77 41.79
CA ALA A 55 13.72 13.36 40.99
C ALA A 55 14.64 14.57 40.72
N PRO A 56 15.97 14.43 40.77
CA PRO A 56 16.89 15.53 40.50
C PRO A 56 16.72 16.05 39.07
N ASN A 57 16.83 17.37 38.90
CA ASN A 57 16.81 18.07 37.60
C ASN A 57 17.72 17.37 36.57
N GLU A 58 17.14 16.81 35.50
CA GLU A 58 17.89 16.20 34.39
C GLU A 58 18.33 17.25 33.36
N PRO A 59 19.62 17.27 32.97
CA PRO A 59 20.17 18.21 32.00
C PRO A 59 19.87 17.80 30.55
N GLY A 60 19.26 18.70 29.78
CA GLY A 60 19.28 18.72 28.30
C GLY A 60 18.52 17.60 27.59
N LYS A 61 17.25 17.80 27.25
CA LYS A 61 16.48 16.87 26.40
C LYS A 61 17.07 16.81 24.99
N ILE A 62 17.65 15.67 24.60
CA ILE A 62 18.03 15.39 23.22
C ILE A 62 16.75 15.39 22.36
N GLU A 63 16.71 16.25 21.35
CA GLU A 63 15.58 16.34 20.43
C GLU A 63 15.47 15.07 19.56
N MET A 64 14.25 14.53 19.42
CA MET A 64 13.96 13.34 18.61
C MET A 64 14.36 13.58 17.15
N TYR A 65 14.97 12.58 16.52
CA TYR A 65 15.41 12.62 15.12
C TYR A 65 16.47 13.67 14.77
N SER A 66 17.10 14.31 15.76
CA SER A 66 18.28 15.14 15.58
C SER A 66 19.53 14.29 15.27
N PRO A 67 20.63 14.89 14.76
CA PRO A 67 21.91 14.20 14.64
C PRO A 67 22.38 13.58 15.96
N MET A 68 22.10 14.25 17.08
CA MET A 68 22.44 13.77 18.42
C MET A 68 21.61 12.54 18.82
N PHE A 69 20.33 12.49 18.42
CA PHE A 69 19.48 11.31 18.60
C PHE A 69 20.02 10.10 17.83
N TYR A 70 20.37 10.26 16.56
CA TYR A 70 20.95 9.15 15.78
C TYR A 70 22.31 8.70 16.34
N ALA A 71 23.13 9.65 16.83
CA ALA A 71 24.39 9.32 17.50
C ALA A 71 24.16 8.54 18.80
N ALA A 72 23.16 8.91 19.60
CA ALA A 72 22.76 8.19 20.81
C ALA A 72 22.26 6.77 20.49
N CYS A 73 21.42 6.60 19.47
CA CYS A 73 20.96 5.28 19.01
C CYS A 73 22.12 4.42 18.49
N THR A 74 23.09 5.03 17.80
CA THR A 74 24.31 4.35 17.34
C THR A 74 25.16 3.88 18.53
N ALA A 75 25.41 4.74 19.52
CA ALA A 75 26.19 4.40 20.72
C ALA A 75 25.49 3.33 21.59
N GLY A 76 24.18 3.44 21.77
CA GLY A 76 23.37 2.42 22.43
C GLY A 76 23.42 1.08 21.69
N GLY A 77 23.38 1.09 20.36
CA GLY A 77 23.52 -0.09 19.52
C GLY A 77 24.89 -0.78 19.66
N ILE A 78 25.97 0.01 19.72
CA ILE A 78 27.33 -0.48 19.98
C ILE A 78 27.40 -1.22 21.31
N ALA A 79 26.93 -0.58 22.40
CA ALA A 79 26.95 -1.17 23.73
C ALA A 79 26.07 -2.43 23.81
N SER A 80 24.86 -2.36 23.24
CA SER A 80 23.90 -3.45 23.20
C SER A 80 24.45 -4.68 22.49
N CYS A 81 24.78 -4.59 21.21
CA CYS A 81 25.21 -5.76 20.44
C CYS A 81 26.63 -6.21 20.83
N GLY A 82 27.56 -5.27 21.05
CA GLY A 82 28.95 -5.59 21.37
C GLY A 82 29.08 -6.37 22.68
N LEU A 83 28.48 -5.87 23.77
CA LEU A 83 28.61 -6.48 25.09
C LEU A 83 27.88 -7.83 25.17
N THR A 84 26.70 -7.96 24.57
CA THR A 84 25.94 -9.21 24.63
C THR A 84 26.62 -10.31 23.84
N HIS A 85 27.13 -10.02 22.63
CA HIS A 85 27.85 -11.01 21.83
C HIS A 85 29.21 -11.36 22.43
N MET A 86 29.89 -10.41 23.07
CA MET A 86 31.09 -10.71 23.87
C MET A 86 30.76 -11.68 25.02
N ALA A 87 29.68 -11.44 25.77
CA ALA A 87 29.27 -12.31 26.87
C ALA A 87 28.90 -13.73 26.43
N VAL A 88 28.33 -13.88 25.22
CA VAL A 88 27.94 -15.17 24.65
C VAL A 88 29.08 -15.89 23.91
N THR A 89 30.26 -15.26 23.78
CA THR A 89 31.43 -15.83 23.09
C THR A 89 31.83 -17.24 23.57
N PRO A 90 31.80 -17.59 24.88
CA PRO A 90 32.09 -18.96 25.32
C PRO A 90 31.12 -20.00 24.75
N LEU A 91 29.83 -19.66 24.68
CA LEU A 91 28.80 -20.54 24.13
C LEU A 91 28.92 -20.66 22.61
N ASP A 92 29.18 -19.54 21.93
CA ASP A 92 29.43 -19.52 20.49
C ASP A 92 30.65 -20.37 20.12
N LEU A 93 31.71 -20.34 20.93
CA LEU A 93 32.92 -21.11 20.67
C LEU A 93 32.69 -22.62 20.82
N VAL A 94 31.95 -23.04 21.85
CA VAL A 94 31.52 -24.44 22.02
C VAL A 94 30.64 -24.86 20.84
N LYS A 95 29.69 -24.01 20.42
CA LYS A 95 28.82 -24.27 19.28
C LYS A 95 29.61 -24.44 17.97
N CYS A 96 30.56 -23.55 17.67
CA CYS A 96 31.38 -23.64 16.45
C CYS A 96 32.26 -24.90 16.45
N ASN A 97 32.89 -25.24 17.57
CA ASN A 97 33.68 -26.47 17.67
C ASN A 97 32.84 -27.74 17.49
N MET A 98 31.61 -27.76 18.03
CA MET A 98 30.64 -28.83 17.78
C MET A 98 30.23 -28.97 16.32
N GLN A 99 30.17 -27.86 15.58
CA GLN A 99 29.84 -27.89 14.16
C GLN A 99 30.98 -28.45 13.30
N ILE A 100 32.23 -28.27 13.71
CA ILE A 100 33.42 -28.69 12.95
C ILE A 100 33.83 -30.12 13.27
N ASP A 101 33.83 -30.49 14.55
CA ASP A 101 34.19 -31.83 15.01
C ASP A 101 33.09 -32.39 15.92
N PRO A 102 31.97 -32.84 15.32
CA PRO A 102 30.84 -33.40 16.08
C PRO A 102 31.18 -34.73 16.76
N ALA A 103 32.27 -35.41 16.38
CA ALA A 103 32.71 -36.65 17.02
C ALA A 103 33.40 -36.36 18.37
N LYS A 104 34.18 -35.28 18.43
CA LYS A 104 34.88 -34.82 19.62
C LYS A 104 33.97 -34.07 20.60
N TYR A 105 33.07 -33.23 20.10
CA TYR A 105 32.17 -32.41 20.92
C TYR A 105 30.72 -32.90 20.83
N LYS A 106 30.34 -33.84 21.71
CA LYS A 106 29.05 -34.58 21.62
C LYS A 106 27.83 -33.80 22.12
N SER A 107 28.04 -32.86 23.04
CA SER A 107 27.00 -32.02 23.65
C SER A 107 27.60 -30.70 24.14
N ILE A 108 26.77 -29.67 24.37
CA ILE A 108 27.21 -28.37 24.90
C ILE A 108 27.96 -28.55 26.24
N SER A 109 27.41 -29.33 27.17
CA SER A 109 28.03 -29.59 28.49
C SER A 109 29.36 -30.33 28.37
N SER A 110 29.43 -31.36 27.52
CA SER A 110 30.69 -32.05 27.23
C SER A 110 31.70 -31.13 26.55
N GLY A 111 31.24 -30.20 25.71
CA GLY A 111 32.08 -29.27 24.99
C GLY A 111 32.72 -28.21 25.88
N PHE A 112 31.99 -27.69 26.88
CA PHE A 112 32.59 -26.87 27.94
C PHE A 112 33.68 -27.64 28.70
N GLY A 113 33.44 -28.91 29.04
CA GLY A 113 34.41 -29.76 29.73
C GLY A 113 35.66 -30.05 28.90
N VAL A 114 35.50 -30.44 27.63
CA VAL A 114 36.61 -30.71 26.69
C VAL A 114 37.44 -29.45 26.47
N LEU A 115 36.79 -28.31 26.26
CA LEU A 115 37.46 -27.04 26.01
C LEU A 115 38.23 -26.53 27.24
N LEU A 116 37.66 -26.69 28.44
CA LEU A 116 38.34 -26.37 29.70
C LEU A 116 39.57 -27.27 29.90
N LYS A 117 39.49 -28.56 29.57
CA LYS A 117 40.58 -29.53 29.70
C LYS A 117 41.73 -29.27 28.71
N GLU A 118 41.42 -28.88 27.48
CA GLU A 118 42.43 -28.70 26.42
C GLU A 118 43.02 -27.29 26.35
N GLN A 119 42.21 -26.25 26.57
CA GLN A 119 42.59 -24.85 26.34
C GLN A 119 42.53 -23.98 27.60
N GLY A 120 42.07 -24.54 28.73
CA GLY A 120 41.89 -23.81 29.98
C GLY A 120 40.84 -22.69 29.87
N VAL A 121 40.71 -21.89 30.95
CA VAL A 121 39.72 -20.80 31.03
C VAL A 121 39.92 -19.74 29.94
N ARG A 122 41.17 -19.52 29.49
CA ARG A 122 41.49 -18.56 28.42
C ARG A 122 40.97 -19.00 27.05
N GLY A 123 40.75 -20.30 26.84
CA GLY A 123 40.20 -20.84 25.59
C GLY A 123 38.77 -20.36 25.30
N PHE A 124 37.96 -20.13 26.34
CA PHE A 124 36.56 -19.70 26.19
C PHE A 124 36.38 -18.30 25.58
N PHE A 125 37.41 -17.46 25.65
CA PHE A 125 37.36 -16.10 25.13
C PHE A 125 38.12 -15.95 23.80
N ARG A 126 38.53 -17.04 23.16
CA ARG A 126 39.24 -16.94 21.89
C ARG A 126 38.34 -16.33 20.80
N GLY A 127 38.82 -15.26 20.17
CA GLY A 127 38.03 -14.49 19.20
C GLY A 127 37.09 -13.44 19.82
N TRP A 128 37.16 -13.16 21.12
CA TRP A 128 36.30 -12.15 21.76
C TRP A 128 36.46 -10.74 21.17
N VAL A 129 37.67 -10.35 20.74
CA VAL A 129 37.94 -9.02 20.14
C VAL A 129 37.24 -8.83 18.80
N PRO A 130 37.41 -9.72 17.79
CA PRO A 130 36.65 -9.58 16.55
C PRO A 130 35.13 -9.72 16.78
N THR A 131 34.67 -10.49 17.77
CA THR A 131 33.25 -10.51 18.17
C THR A 131 32.81 -9.14 18.70
N LEU A 132 33.50 -8.59 19.69
CA LEU A 132 33.14 -7.32 20.30
C LEU A 132 33.10 -6.20 19.25
N LEU A 133 34.17 -6.05 18.45
CA LEU A 133 34.26 -4.99 17.45
C LEU A 133 33.29 -5.19 16.28
N GLY A 134 33.17 -6.42 15.79
CA GLY A 134 32.26 -6.75 14.69
C GLY A 134 30.80 -6.50 15.05
N TYR A 135 30.35 -7.04 16.19
CA TYR A 135 28.97 -6.85 16.63
C TYR A 135 28.71 -5.45 17.19
N SER A 136 29.73 -4.71 17.64
CA SER A 136 29.62 -3.27 17.90
C SER A 136 29.35 -2.49 16.62
N ALA A 137 30.11 -2.75 15.54
CA ALA A 137 29.89 -2.12 14.24
C ALA A 137 28.53 -2.51 13.65
N GLN A 138 28.14 -3.79 13.78
CA GLN A 138 26.79 -4.22 13.40
C GLN A 138 25.73 -3.48 14.22
N GLY A 139 25.89 -3.38 15.54
CA GLY A 139 24.97 -2.69 16.44
C GLY A 139 24.81 -1.21 16.13
N ALA A 140 25.93 -0.53 15.83
CA ALA A 140 25.96 0.86 15.39
C ALA A 140 25.04 1.08 14.18
N CYS A 141 25.27 0.31 13.12
CA CYS A 141 24.49 0.40 11.89
C CYS A 141 23.04 -0.06 12.10
N LYS A 142 22.83 -1.16 12.82
CA LYS A 142 21.53 -1.78 13.04
C LYS A 142 20.57 -0.86 13.77
N PHE A 143 20.97 -0.28 14.90
CA PHE A 143 20.08 0.59 15.69
C PHE A 143 20.10 2.04 15.20
N GLY A 144 21.25 2.55 14.74
CA GLY A 144 21.36 3.90 14.18
C GLY A 144 20.58 4.07 12.88
N PHE A 145 20.86 3.23 11.87
CA PHE A 145 20.15 3.30 10.58
C PHE A 145 18.71 2.82 10.67
N TYR A 146 18.35 1.94 11.62
CA TYR A 146 16.95 1.58 11.81
C TYR A 146 16.09 2.80 12.14
N GLU A 147 16.52 3.64 13.08
CA GLU A 147 15.80 4.86 13.43
C GLU A 147 15.75 5.85 12.25
N PHE A 148 16.84 5.96 11.48
CA PHE A 148 16.88 6.79 10.28
C PHE A 148 15.90 6.30 9.20
N PHE A 149 15.95 5.02 8.82
CA PHE A 149 15.08 4.46 7.79
C PHE A 149 13.62 4.38 8.26
N LYS A 150 13.38 4.13 9.55
CA LYS A 150 12.04 4.19 10.15
C LYS A 150 11.44 5.57 9.95
N LYS A 151 12.17 6.64 10.29
CA LYS A 151 11.71 8.01 10.05
C LYS A 151 11.58 8.32 8.56
N TYR A 152 12.60 8.03 7.76
CA TYR A 152 12.59 8.32 6.32
C TYR A 152 11.40 7.66 5.60
N TYR A 153 11.11 6.40 5.89
CA TYR A 153 9.96 5.69 5.33
C TYR A 153 8.62 6.16 5.92
N SER A 154 8.56 6.53 7.20
CA SER A 154 7.38 7.16 7.79
C SER A 154 7.08 8.54 7.20
N ASP A 155 8.11 9.36 6.94
CA ASP A 155 7.97 10.69 6.33
C ASP A 155 7.50 10.57 4.88
N ILE A 156 8.04 9.60 4.11
CA ILE A 156 7.57 9.29 2.74
C ILE A 156 6.13 8.80 2.75
N ALA A 157 5.74 7.98 3.72
CA ALA A 157 4.37 7.47 3.82
C ALA A 157 3.38 8.57 4.25
N GLY A 158 3.82 9.59 5.00
CA GLY A 158 2.95 10.57 5.63
C GLY A 158 2.32 10.04 6.94
N PRO A 159 1.84 10.93 7.83
CA PRO A 159 1.46 10.56 9.21
C PRO A 159 0.32 9.54 9.29
N GLU A 160 -0.63 9.58 8.35
CA GLU A 160 -1.77 8.67 8.28
C GLU A 160 -1.36 7.24 7.86
N TYR A 161 -0.60 7.11 6.77
CA TYR A 161 -0.12 5.80 6.30
C TYR A 161 1.03 5.26 7.15
N ALA A 162 1.82 6.12 7.81
CA ALA A 162 2.82 5.71 8.78
C ALA A 162 2.19 4.97 9.97
N ALA A 163 1.00 5.39 10.42
CA ALA A 163 0.24 4.68 11.45
C ALA A 163 -0.41 3.39 10.90
N LYS A 164 -0.99 3.44 9.69
CA LYS A 164 -1.68 2.30 9.06
C LYS A 164 -0.74 1.15 8.67
N TYR A 165 0.43 1.46 8.11
CA TYR A 165 1.41 0.49 7.62
C TYR A 165 2.66 0.42 8.50
N LYS A 166 2.53 0.81 9.78
CA LYS A 166 3.60 0.84 10.78
C LYS A 166 4.49 -0.40 10.77
N THR A 167 3.89 -1.59 10.80
CA THR A 167 4.64 -2.86 10.79
C THR A 167 5.45 -3.03 9.51
N LEU A 168 4.91 -2.68 8.34
CA LEU A 168 5.62 -2.79 7.06
C LEU A 168 6.79 -1.81 6.99
N ILE A 169 6.61 -0.59 7.50
CA ILE A 169 7.67 0.41 7.61
C ILE A 169 8.79 -0.08 8.53
N TYR A 170 8.45 -0.72 9.65
CA TYR A 170 9.43 -1.25 10.59
C TYR A 170 10.20 -2.43 9.99
N LEU A 171 9.52 -3.30 9.24
CA LEU A 171 10.15 -4.40 8.51
C LEU A 171 11.08 -3.88 7.41
N ALA A 172 10.66 -2.88 6.63
CA ALA A 172 11.50 -2.28 5.60
C ALA A 172 12.71 -1.54 6.20
N GLY A 173 12.50 -0.73 7.25
CA GLY A 173 13.56 0.04 7.91
C GLY A 173 14.62 -0.85 8.55
N SER A 174 14.20 -1.93 9.22
CA SER A 174 15.12 -2.90 9.83
C SER A 174 15.86 -3.75 8.79
N ALA A 175 15.24 -4.11 7.67
CA ALA A 175 15.91 -4.80 6.56
C ALA A 175 17.01 -3.93 5.94
N SER A 176 16.70 -2.67 5.63
CA SER A 176 17.67 -1.71 5.05
C SER A 176 18.85 -1.44 5.99
N ALA A 177 18.58 -1.28 7.30
CA ALA A 177 19.63 -1.13 8.31
C ALA A 177 20.54 -2.36 8.39
N GLU A 178 19.97 -3.58 8.31
CA GLU A 178 20.75 -4.81 8.44
C GLU A 178 21.65 -5.09 7.23
N VAL A 179 21.24 -4.70 6.02
CA VAL A 179 22.11 -4.82 4.84
C VAL A 179 23.42 -4.06 5.06
N ILE A 180 23.36 -2.84 5.59
CA ILE A 180 24.52 -2.00 5.89
C ILE A 180 25.31 -2.56 7.08
N ALA A 181 24.60 -3.01 8.12
CA ALA A 181 25.21 -3.58 9.31
C ALA A 181 26.02 -4.84 9.01
N ASP A 182 25.54 -5.69 8.11
CA ASP A 182 26.23 -6.90 7.71
C ASP A 182 27.48 -6.62 6.86
N VAL A 183 27.48 -5.56 6.05
CA VAL A 183 28.71 -5.09 5.36
C VAL A 183 29.77 -4.69 6.40
N ALA A 184 29.38 -4.03 7.48
CA ALA A 184 30.29 -3.65 8.57
C ALA A 184 30.77 -4.85 9.40
N LEU A 185 29.89 -5.84 9.64
CA LEU A 185 30.21 -7.04 10.42
C LEU A 185 31.10 -8.04 9.66
N CYS A 186 30.89 -8.18 8.35
CA CYS A 186 31.42 -9.30 7.55
C CYS A 186 32.94 -9.51 7.71
N PRO A 187 33.81 -8.47 7.67
CA PRO A 187 35.25 -8.66 7.85
C PRO A 187 35.64 -9.22 9.21
N PHE A 188 34.97 -8.77 10.27
CA PHE A 188 35.23 -9.24 11.63
C PHE A 188 34.71 -10.65 11.84
N GLU A 189 33.55 -10.98 11.26
CA GLU A 189 32.97 -12.32 11.30
C GLU A 189 33.90 -13.33 10.58
N ALA A 190 34.45 -12.96 9.42
CA ALA A 190 35.40 -13.80 8.69
C ALA A 190 36.66 -14.11 9.52
N VAL A 191 37.23 -13.09 10.18
CA VAL A 191 38.41 -13.28 11.05
C VAL A 191 38.04 -14.06 12.32
N LYS A 192 36.89 -13.78 12.95
CA LYS A 192 36.37 -14.50 14.13
C LYS A 192 36.27 -15.98 13.84
N VAL A 193 35.59 -16.34 12.74
CA VAL A 193 35.40 -17.74 12.34
C VAL A 193 36.76 -18.41 12.14
N ARG A 194 37.71 -17.82 11.42
CA ARG A 194 39.04 -18.45 11.25
C ARG A 194 39.80 -18.62 12.57
N VAL A 195 39.78 -17.62 13.45
CA VAL A 195 40.46 -17.67 14.76
C VAL A 195 39.88 -18.74 15.68
N GLN A 196 38.57 -18.97 15.63
CA GLN A 196 37.87 -19.95 16.46
C GLN A 196 37.94 -21.37 15.90
N THR A 197 37.97 -21.52 14.58
CA THR A 197 37.82 -22.82 13.91
C THR A 197 39.13 -23.46 13.47
N GLN A 198 40.21 -22.67 13.35
CA GLN A 198 41.53 -23.15 12.90
C GLN A 198 42.59 -22.94 13.98
N PRO A 199 42.90 -23.99 14.76
CA PRO A 199 43.96 -23.94 15.76
C PRO A 199 45.29 -23.50 15.12
N GLY A 200 45.92 -22.47 15.67
CA GLY A 200 47.21 -21.96 15.19
C GLY A 200 47.16 -20.88 14.11
N PHE A 201 45.99 -20.59 13.52
CA PHE A 201 45.86 -19.53 12.49
C PHE A 201 46.27 -18.14 13.02
N ALA A 202 45.62 -17.70 14.10
CA ALA A 202 45.91 -16.43 14.76
C ALA A 202 45.49 -16.43 16.23
N ARG A 203 46.02 -15.46 17.01
CA ARG A 203 45.69 -15.24 18.42
C ARG A 203 44.45 -14.35 18.59
N GLY A 204 44.20 -13.45 17.64
CA GLY A 204 43.04 -12.54 17.66
C GLY A 204 42.93 -11.72 16.38
N LEU A 205 42.29 -10.55 16.48
CA LEU A 205 42.07 -9.67 15.32
C LEU A 205 43.38 -9.04 14.79
N SER A 206 44.28 -8.59 15.69
CA SER A 206 45.49 -7.84 15.31
C SER A 206 46.48 -8.65 14.47
N ASP A 207 46.61 -9.95 14.74
CA ASP A 207 47.43 -10.85 13.93
C ASP A 207 46.61 -11.63 12.88
N GLY A 208 45.31 -11.84 13.14
CA GLY A 208 44.41 -12.57 12.24
C GLY A 208 44.02 -11.80 10.98
N LEU A 209 43.69 -10.51 11.09
CA LEU A 209 43.27 -9.72 9.93
C LEU A 209 44.39 -9.55 8.88
N PRO A 210 45.63 -9.15 9.24
CA PRO A 210 46.72 -9.06 8.26
C PRO A 210 47.06 -10.41 7.62
N LYS A 211 47.03 -11.51 8.40
CA LYS A 211 47.26 -12.86 7.88
C LYS A 211 46.18 -13.29 6.89
N PHE A 212 44.91 -13.03 7.21
CA PHE A 212 43.78 -13.35 6.34
C PHE A 212 43.90 -12.60 5.01
N VAL A 213 44.13 -11.28 5.06
CA VAL A 213 44.27 -10.45 3.87
C VAL A 213 45.46 -10.89 3.01
N ARG A 214 46.57 -11.30 3.63
CA ARG A 214 47.73 -11.84 2.90
C ARG A 214 47.44 -13.19 2.24
N SER A 215 46.61 -14.05 2.85
CA SER A 215 46.31 -15.38 2.30
C SER A 215 45.19 -15.40 1.25
N GLU A 216 44.16 -14.58 1.40
CA GLU A 216 42.94 -14.65 0.56
C GLU A 216 42.54 -13.32 -0.10
N GLY A 217 43.30 -12.25 0.15
CA GLY A 217 42.97 -10.90 -0.32
C GLY A 217 41.82 -10.26 0.45
N VAL A 218 41.58 -8.97 0.15
CA VAL A 218 40.51 -8.18 0.79
C VAL A 218 39.12 -8.70 0.40
N SER A 219 38.94 -9.19 -0.83
CA SER A 219 37.67 -9.79 -1.28
C SER A 219 37.32 -11.06 -0.51
N GLY A 220 38.32 -11.77 0.02
CA GLY A 220 38.13 -12.94 0.88
C GLY A 220 37.33 -12.65 2.15
N LEU A 221 37.44 -11.43 2.70
CA LEU A 221 36.71 -11.00 3.91
C LEU A 221 35.19 -10.94 3.70
N TYR A 222 34.73 -10.81 2.45
CA TYR A 222 33.32 -10.65 2.10
C TYR A 222 32.68 -11.88 1.47
N LYS A 223 33.41 -13.00 1.32
CA LYS A 223 32.87 -14.26 0.76
C LYS A 223 31.66 -14.79 1.54
N GLY A 224 31.56 -14.45 2.84
CA GLY A 224 30.46 -14.86 3.71
C GLY A 224 29.22 -13.96 3.69
N ILE A 225 29.20 -12.88 2.90
CA ILE A 225 28.14 -11.85 3.01
C ILE A 225 26.75 -12.34 2.62
N VAL A 226 26.63 -13.17 1.58
CA VAL A 226 25.33 -13.68 1.12
C VAL A 226 24.70 -14.66 2.14
N PRO A 227 25.44 -15.66 2.67
CA PRO A 227 24.98 -16.45 3.81
C PRO A 227 24.64 -15.61 5.04
N LEU A 228 25.39 -14.53 5.29
CA LEU A 228 25.15 -13.62 6.40
C LEU A 228 23.79 -12.92 6.25
N TRP A 229 23.51 -12.30 5.10
CA TRP A 229 22.23 -11.66 4.81
C TRP A 229 21.04 -12.63 4.92
N GLY A 230 21.19 -13.85 4.40
CA GLY A 230 20.14 -14.88 4.47
C GLY A 230 19.75 -15.25 5.91
N ARG A 231 20.66 -15.06 6.87
CA ARG A 231 20.42 -15.32 8.31
C ARG A 231 19.99 -14.06 9.06
N GLN A 232 20.69 -12.96 8.84
CA GLN A 232 20.63 -11.77 9.68
C GLN A 232 19.47 -10.84 9.32
N ILE A 233 19.13 -10.69 8.03
CA ILE A 233 18.01 -9.83 7.60
C ILE A 233 16.67 -10.35 8.16
N PRO A 234 16.30 -11.64 8.01
CA PRO A 234 15.05 -12.14 8.59
C PRO A 234 15.03 -12.07 10.12
N TYR A 235 16.18 -12.30 10.76
CA TYR A 235 16.34 -12.17 12.20
C TYR A 235 16.06 -10.73 12.66
N THR A 236 16.68 -9.74 12.02
CA THR A 236 16.58 -8.33 12.41
C THR A 236 15.20 -7.74 12.07
N MET A 237 14.59 -8.12 10.95
CA MET A 237 13.20 -7.78 10.63
C MET A 237 12.23 -8.23 11.73
N MET A 238 12.34 -9.49 12.14
CA MET A 238 11.51 -10.03 13.20
C MET A 238 11.82 -9.36 14.54
N LYS A 239 13.09 -9.11 14.85
CA LYS A 239 13.52 -8.48 16.11
C LYS A 239 12.85 -7.15 16.36
N PHE A 240 12.89 -6.23 15.40
CA PHE A 240 12.32 -4.90 15.58
C PHE A 240 10.79 -4.90 15.49
N ALA A 241 10.20 -5.59 14.51
CA ALA A 241 8.75 -5.59 14.32
C ALA A 241 8.00 -6.26 15.49
N SER A 242 8.50 -7.41 15.97
CA SER A 242 7.87 -8.11 17.09
C SER A 242 8.12 -7.40 18.42
N PHE A 243 9.31 -6.81 18.64
CA PHE A 243 9.60 -6.08 19.88
C PHE A 243 8.64 -4.91 20.10
N GLU A 244 8.51 -4.01 19.11
CA GLU A 244 7.64 -2.83 19.21
C GLU A 244 6.18 -3.24 19.47
N THR A 245 5.70 -4.25 18.74
CA THR A 245 4.33 -4.77 18.89
C THR A 245 4.11 -5.42 20.27
N VAL A 246 5.08 -6.19 20.78
CA VAL A 246 4.99 -6.86 22.08
C VAL A 246 5.01 -5.84 23.21
N VAL A 247 5.89 -4.84 23.15
CA VAL A 247 5.95 -3.79 24.16
C VAL A 247 4.64 -2.99 24.20
N GLU A 248 4.07 -2.66 23.04
CA GLU A 248 2.76 -2.02 22.95
C GLU A 248 1.64 -2.87 23.57
N MET A 249 1.63 -4.18 23.31
CA MET A 249 0.66 -5.09 23.92
C MET A 249 0.84 -5.21 25.43
N VAL A 250 2.07 -5.24 25.94
CA VAL A 250 2.35 -5.31 27.38
C VAL A 250 1.86 -4.06 28.11
N TYR A 251 2.13 -2.87 27.58
CA TYR A 251 1.61 -1.63 28.17
C TYR A 251 0.09 -1.49 28.02
N LYS A 252 -0.50 -2.03 26.96
CA LYS A 252 -1.95 -1.93 26.72
C LYS A 252 -2.77 -2.91 27.56
N TYR A 253 -2.26 -4.12 27.79
CA TYR A 253 -3.05 -5.22 28.36
C TYR A 253 -2.54 -5.75 29.71
N ALA A 254 -1.26 -5.56 30.04
CA ALA A 254 -0.66 -6.15 31.24
C ALA A 254 -0.28 -5.12 32.31
N ILE A 255 -0.12 -3.84 31.95
CA ILE A 255 0.23 -2.76 32.88
C ILE A 255 -0.92 -1.76 32.94
N PRO A 256 -1.58 -1.58 34.09
CA PRO A 256 -2.74 -0.69 34.23
C PRO A 256 -2.36 0.80 34.28
N THR A 257 -1.07 1.12 34.32
CA THR A 257 -0.53 2.48 34.46
C THR A 257 0.07 2.95 33.13
N PRO A 258 -0.22 4.18 32.67
CA PRO A 258 0.40 4.76 31.49
C PRO A 258 1.94 4.74 31.55
N LYS A 259 2.60 4.58 30.39
CA LYS A 259 4.05 4.42 30.31
C LYS A 259 4.81 5.58 30.95
N GLU A 260 4.29 6.79 30.84
CA GLU A 260 4.86 8.03 31.36
C GLU A 260 4.87 8.06 32.90
N GLN A 261 3.98 7.29 33.54
CA GLN A 261 3.84 7.17 34.99
C GLN A 261 4.53 5.91 35.54
N CYS A 262 5.03 5.02 34.68
CA CYS A 262 5.79 3.84 35.07
C CYS A 262 7.21 4.21 35.52
N SER A 263 7.70 3.57 36.59
CA SER A 263 9.10 3.72 37.00
C SER A 263 10.06 3.28 35.89
N LYS A 264 11.24 3.93 35.77
CA LYS A 264 12.24 3.57 34.76
C LYS A 264 12.67 2.10 34.85
N THR A 265 12.76 1.56 36.06
CA THR A 265 13.05 0.13 36.30
C THR A 265 11.97 -0.78 35.70
N LEU A 266 10.69 -0.43 35.87
CA LEU A 266 9.59 -1.18 35.24
C LEU A 266 9.66 -1.08 33.72
N GLN A 267 9.93 0.12 33.18
CA GLN A 267 10.05 0.30 31.73
C GLN A 267 11.19 -0.53 31.14
N LEU A 268 12.35 -0.56 31.79
CA LEU A 268 13.49 -1.40 31.38
C LEU A 268 13.19 -2.89 31.52
N GLY A 269 12.42 -3.29 32.54
CA GLY A 269 11.93 -4.66 32.71
C GLY A 269 11.01 -5.09 31.56
N VAL A 270 10.13 -4.19 31.11
CA VAL A 270 9.27 -4.41 29.93
C VAL A 270 10.12 -4.52 28.66
N SER A 271 11.14 -3.69 28.48
CA SER A 271 12.05 -3.80 27.34
C SER A 271 12.82 -5.13 27.33
N PHE A 272 13.27 -5.62 28.49
CA PHE A 272 13.91 -6.94 28.57
C PHE A 272 12.92 -8.07 28.24
N ALA A 273 11.72 -8.05 28.83
CA ALA A 273 10.70 -9.09 28.62
C ALA A 273 10.18 -9.09 27.17
N GLY A 274 9.89 -7.92 26.61
CA GLY A 274 9.51 -7.74 25.22
C GLY A 274 10.61 -8.19 24.26
N GLY A 275 11.87 -7.88 24.58
CA GLY A 275 13.02 -8.35 23.83
C GLY A 275 13.20 -9.88 23.88
N TYR A 276 12.89 -10.51 25.01
CA TYR A 276 12.94 -11.97 25.14
C TYR A 276 11.89 -12.64 24.25
N ILE A 277 10.63 -12.17 24.31
CA ILE A 277 9.52 -12.68 23.48
C ILE A 277 9.81 -12.45 21.99
N ALA A 278 10.29 -11.26 21.62
CA ALA A 278 10.75 -10.96 20.27
C ALA A 278 11.85 -11.95 19.83
N GLY A 279 12.79 -12.27 20.72
CA GLY A 279 13.83 -13.27 20.47
C GLY A 279 13.31 -14.68 20.21
N ILE A 280 12.18 -15.09 20.82
CA ILE A 280 11.50 -16.36 20.50
C ILE A 280 11.02 -16.36 19.05
N PHE A 281 10.32 -15.30 18.62
CA PHE A 281 9.88 -15.17 17.23
C PHE A 281 11.05 -15.14 16.26
N CYS A 282 12.12 -14.42 16.60
CA CYS A 282 13.36 -14.39 15.83
C CYS A 282 13.96 -15.80 15.69
N ALA A 283 13.99 -16.57 16.78
CA ALA A 283 14.52 -17.92 16.80
C ALA A 283 13.71 -18.87 15.92
N ILE A 284 12.39 -18.70 15.81
CA ILE A 284 11.53 -19.51 14.95
C ILE A 284 11.74 -19.14 13.48
N VAL A 285 11.64 -17.85 13.13
CA VAL A 285 11.68 -17.39 11.73
C VAL A 285 13.04 -17.62 11.07
N SER A 286 14.13 -17.36 11.80
CA SER A 286 15.48 -17.52 11.24
C SER A 286 16.04 -18.94 11.34
N HIS A 287 15.29 -19.90 11.92
CA HIS A 287 15.80 -21.26 12.15
C HIS A 287 16.13 -22.04 10.88
N PRO A 288 15.27 -22.00 9.83
CA PRO A 288 15.56 -22.72 8.59
C PRO A 288 16.83 -22.23 7.91
N ALA A 289 17.02 -20.90 7.85
CA ALA A 289 18.22 -20.30 7.29
C ALA A 289 19.48 -20.70 8.08
N ASP A 290 19.41 -20.74 9.41
CA ASP A 290 20.53 -21.16 10.28
C ASP A 290 20.92 -22.63 10.05
N ASN A 291 19.92 -23.52 9.89
CA ASN A 291 20.14 -24.93 9.59
C ASN A 291 20.70 -25.14 8.17
N LEU A 292 20.24 -24.38 7.18
CA LEU A 292 20.79 -24.41 5.81
C LEU A 292 22.25 -23.95 5.79
N VAL A 293 22.56 -22.80 6.39
CA VAL A 293 23.93 -22.26 6.41
C VAL A 293 24.88 -23.22 7.14
N SER A 294 24.45 -23.78 8.27
CA SER A 294 25.25 -24.77 9.02
C SER A 294 25.52 -26.04 8.19
N PHE A 295 24.52 -26.52 7.45
CA PHE A 295 24.68 -27.69 6.57
C PHE A 295 25.66 -27.42 5.43
N LEU A 296 25.51 -26.28 4.75
CA LEU A 296 26.35 -25.90 3.61
C LEU A 296 27.81 -25.67 4.02
N ASN A 297 28.04 -25.18 5.23
CA ASN A 297 29.41 -25.02 5.77
C ASN A 297 30.08 -26.36 6.07
N ASN A 298 29.31 -27.39 6.41
CA ASN A 298 29.85 -28.71 6.77
C ASN A 298 30.00 -29.66 5.56
N ALA A 299 29.24 -29.45 4.49
CA ALA A 299 29.25 -30.30 3.31
C ALA A 299 29.83 -29.55 2.09
N LYS A 300 31.15 -29.72 1.86
CA LYS A 300 31.84 -29.10 0.71
C LYS A 300 31.18 -29.51 -0.61
N GLY A 301 30.71 -28.53 -1.39
CA GLY A 301 30.08 -28.74 -2.69
C GLY A 301 28.59 -29.11 -2.64
N ALA A 302 27.97 -29.16 -1.45
CA ALA A 302 26.54 -29.44 -1.33
C ALA A 302 25.70 -28.21 -1.67
N THR A 303 24.53 -28.45 -2.29
CA THR A 303 23.56 -27.41 -2.62
C THR A 303 22.49 -27.27 -1.54
N VAL A 304 21.72 -26.17 -1.59
CA VAL A 304 20.52 -25.99 -0.74
C VAL A 304 19.53 -27.15 -0.94
N GLY A 305 19.42 -27.67 -2.17
CA GLY A 305 18.57 -28.83 -2.47
C GLY A 305 19.02 -30.10 -1.76
N ASP A 306 20.33 -30.32 -1.64
CA ASP A 306 20.89 -31.47 -0.92
C ASP A 306 20.67 -31.34 0.60
N ALA A 307 20.71 -30.11 1.13
CA ALA A 307 20.37 -29.82 2.52
C ALA A 307 18.91 -30.18 2.84
N VAL A 308 17.98 -29.77 1.98
CA VAL A 308 16.54 -30.05 2.15
C VAL A 308 16.26 -31.54 2.01
N LYS A 309 16.91 -32.24 1.06
CA LYS A 309 16.78 -33.70 0.88
C LYS A 309 17.32 -34.49 2.08
N LYS A 310 18.44 -34.06 2.67
CA LYS A 310 19.12 -34.80 3.75
C LYS A 310 18.56 -34.48 5.14
N LEU A 311 18.15 -33.24 5.40
CA LEU A 311 17.57 -32.83 6.69
C LEU A 311 16.05 -33.03 6.75
N GLY A 312 15.38 -33.05 5.59
CA GLY A 312 13.92 -33.04 5.47
C GLY A 312 13.32 -31.68 5.84
N LEU A 313 12.15 -31.37 5.28
CA LEU A 313 11.47 -30.10 5.55
C LEU A 313 11.17 -29.94 7.06
N TRP A 314 10.73 -31.01 7.73
CA TRP A 314 10.45 -30.97 9.16
C TRP A 314 11.72 -30.79 10.02
N GLY A 315 12.82 -31.48 9.66
CA GLY A 315 14.10 -31.36 10.35
C GLY A 315 14.69 -29.96 10.20
N LEU A 316 14.45 -29.30 9.07
CA LEU A 316 14.89 -27.93 8.83
C LEU A 316 14.27 -26.90 9.79
N PHE A 317 13.03 -27.12 10.24
CA PHE A 317 12.30 -26.20 11.13
C PHE A 317 12.31 -26.61 12.61
N THR A 318 12.74 -27.82 12.98
CA THR A 318 12.63 -28.31 14.36
C THR A 318 13.96 -28.67 15.03
N ARG A 319 14.99 -29.01 14.24
CA ARG A 319 16.26 -29.53 14.77
C ARG A 319 17.05 -28.44 15.50
N GLY A 320 17.02 -28.46 16.83
CA GLY A 320 17.77 -27.54 17.69
C GLY A 320 17.03 -26.25 18.03
N LEU A 321 15.74 -26.14 17.66
CA LEU A 321 14.91 -24.97 17.92
C LEU A 321 14.79 -24.63 19.41
N PRO A 322 14.56 -25.57 20.36
CA PRO A 322 14.41 -25.23 21.78
C PRO A 322 15.65 -24.54 22.38
N LEU A 323 16.84 -25.03 22.07
CA LEU A 323 18.10 -24.41 22.51
C LEU A 323 18.27 -23.01 21.90
N ARG A 324 17.87 -22.85 20.64
CA ARG A 324 17.92 -21.56 19.94
C ARG A 324 16.94 -20.55 20.53
N ILE A 325 15.75 -20.98 20.95
CA ILE A 325 14.77 -20.13 21.64
C ILE A 325 15.37 -19.56 22.93
N VAL A 326 15.99 -20.40 23.76
CA VAL A 326 16.60 -19.94 25.02
C VAL A 326 17.76 -18.98 24.73
N MET A 327 18.66 -19.34 23.81
CA MET A 327 19.85 -18.55 23.51
C MET A 327 19.52 -17.21 22.84
N ILE A 328 18.67 -17.23 21.80
CA ILE A 328 18.30 -16.03 21.06
C ILE A 328 17.32 -15.17 21.85
N GLY A 329 16.40 -15.78 22.60
CA GLY A 329 15.51 -15.09 23.54
C GLY A 329 16.31 -14.27 24.56
N THR A 330 17.20 -14.93 25.30
CA THR A 330 18.04 -14.25 26.32
C THR A 330 18.94 -13.18 25.72
N LEU A 331 19.59 -13.47 24.58
CA LEU A 331 20.44 -12.51 23.87
C LEU A 331 19.64 -11.27 23.43
N THR A 332 18.48 -11.46 22.80
CA THR A 332 17.66 -10.37 22.27
C THR A 332 17.05 -9.53 23.39
N GLY A 333 16.61 -10.17 24.49
CA GLY A 333 16.16 -9.50 25.71
C GLY A 333 17.25 -8.63 26.34
N ALA A 334 18.46 -9.18 26.50
CA ALA A 334 19.60 -8.43 27.02
C ALA A 334 19.98 -7.25 26.13
N GLN A 335 19.95 -7.43 24.80
CA GLN A 335 20.24 -6.36 23.84
C GLN A 335 19.26 -5.19 23.99
N TRP A 336 17.96 -5.46 24.04
CA TRP A 336 16.95 -4.40 24.20
C TRP A 336 17.02 -3.75 25.58
N GLY A 337 17.28 -4.53 26.63
CA GLY A 337 17.49 -4.00 27.99
C GLY A 337 18.68 -3.04 28.07
N ILE A 338 19.83 -3.40 27.51
CA ILE A 338 21.03 -2.55 27.48
C ILE A 338 20.81 -1.31 26.61
N TYR A 339 20.15 -1.48 25.45
CA TYR A 339 19.87 -0.38 24.53
C TYR A 339 18.96 0.69 25.17
N ASP A 340 17.86 0.27 25.80
CA ASP A 340 16.94 1.18 26.45
C ASP A 340 17.52 1.75 27.75
N ALA A 341 18.34 0.99 28.48
CA ALA A 341 19.09 1.54 29.63
C ALA A 341 20.03 2.66 29.18
N PHE A 342 20.71 2.48 28.05
CA PHE A 342 21.55 3.53 27.46
C PHE A 342 20.72 4.76 27.06
N LYS A 343 19.59 4.58 26.37
CA LYS A 343 18.69 5.69 26.02
C LYS A 343 18.23 6.47 27.24
N VAL A 344 17.80 5.77 28.31
CA VAL A 344 17.39 6.41 29.55
C VAL A 344 18.54 7.20 30.19
N MET A 345 19.77 6.65 30.20
CA MET A 345 20.95 7.36 30.74
C MET A 345 21.28 8.66 30.00
N VAL A 346 20.97 8.76 28.70
CA VAL A 346 21.21 9.96 27.88
C VAL A 346 19.96 10.85 27.74
N GLY A 347 18.93 10.63 28.56
CA GLY A 347 17.71 11.47 28.59
C GLY A 347 16.69 11.16 27.49
N LEU A 348 16.81 10.02 26.79
CA LEU A 348 15.86 9.56 25.78
C LEU A 348 14.81 8.59 26.37
N PRO A 349 13.60 8.53 25.80
CA PRO A 349 12.59 7.55 26.21
C PRO A 349 12.97 6.12 25.82
N THR A 350 12.52 5.16 26.64
CA THR A 350 12.58 3.72 26.31
C THR A 350 11.79 3.45 25.03
N THR A 351 12.23 2.45 24.26
CA THR A 351 11.63 2.11 22.96
C THR A 351 10.21 1.53 23.15
N GLY A 352 9.34 1.58 22.13
CA GLY A 352 7.93 1.14 22.24
C GLY A 352 7.02 2.07 23.04
N GLY A 353 7.07 3.39 22.81
CA GLY A 353 6.11 4.37 23.36
C GLY A 353 5.57 5.27 22.25
N VAL A 354 4.34 5.77 22.41
CA VAL A 354 3.73 6.70 21.44
C VAL A 354 4.65 7.92 21.28
N ALA A 355 5.07 8.22 20.05
CA ALA A 355 5.91 9.38 19.79
C ALA A 355 5.17 10.66 20.22
N PRO A 356 5.80 11.60 20.94
CA PRO A 356 5.19 12.89 21.26
C PRO A 356 4.83 13.62 19.96
N ALA A 357 3.67 14.26 19.92
CA ALA A 357 3.26 15.14 18.83
C ALA A 357 4.32 16.24 18.61
N ALA A 358 4.65 16.51 17.34
CA ALA A 358 5.65 17.48 16.95
C ALA A 358 5.33 18.88 17.53
N ALA A 359 6.38 19.57 17.99
CA ALA A 359 6.29 20.88 18.64
C ALA A 359 5.72 21.97 17.69
N PRO A 360 4.98 22.96 18.21
CA PRO A 360 4.33 23.99 17.40
C PRO A 360 5.31 25.05 16.88
N ALA A 361 5.04 25.54 15.67
CA ALA A 361 5.78 26.63 15.02
C ALA A 361 5.47 28.01 15.63
N SER A 362 6.40 28.95 15.41
CA SER A 362 6.63 30.25 16.06
C SER A 362 5.45 31.23 16.26
N GLU A 363 5.41 31.84 17.45
CA GLU A 363 5.06 33.20 17.92
C GLU A 363 3.95 34.07 17.26
N ARG A 364 3.45 33.80 16.04
CA ARG A 364 2.30 34.53 15.49
C ARG A 364 0.96 34.11 16.07
N ASP A 365 0.89 32.93 16.70
CA ASP A 365 -0.36 32.37 17.24
C ASP A 365 -0.68 32.79 18.69
N GLN A 366 0.25 33.47 19.38
CA GLN A 366 0.04 33.91 20.78
C GLN A 366 -1.05 34.97 20.95
N LYS A 367 -1.47 35.65 19.86
CA LYS A 367 -2.54 36.66 19.94
C LYS A 367 -3.96 36.08 19.99
N ASN A 368 -4.15 34.82 19.58
CA ASN A 368 -5.47 34.18 19.62
C ASN A 368 -5.74 33.41 20.94
N GLN A 369 -4.73 33.26 21.80
CA GLN A 369 -4.82 32.46 23.03
C GLN A 369 -5.32 33.23 24.27
N VAL A 370 -5.45 34.55 24.19
CA VAL A 370 -5.92 35.40 25.30
C VAL A 370 -7.45 35.39 25.44
N LEU A 371 -8.18 34.91 24.42
CA LEU A 371 -9.66 34.86 24.45
C LEU A 371 -10.24 33.55 25.01
N ALA A 372 -9.42 32.51 25.23
CA ALA A 372 -9.89 31.18 25.67
C ALA A 372 -9.71 30.90 27.17
N SER A 373 -9.11 31.80 27.95
CA SER A 373 -8.75 31.57 29.36
C SER A 373 -9.87 31.92 30.37
N ARG A 374 -11.15 31.83 29.98
CA ARG A 374 -12.26 32.30 30.83
C ARG A 374 -13.38 31.29 31.11
N SER A 375 -13.22 30.01 30.79
CA SER A 375 -14.26 29.00 31.08
C SER A 375 -13.77 27.71 31.74
N SER A 376 -12.68 27.75 32.51
CA SER A 376 -12.17 26.59 33.24
C SER A 376 -12.29 26.79 34.76
N ASP A 377 -13.51 26.75 35.28
CA ASP A 377 -13.79 26.58 36.71
C ASP A 377 -15.21 26.00 36.85
N LEU A 378 -15.34 24.66 36.83
CA LEU A 378 -16.36 23.86 37.54
C LEU A 378 -16.17 22.35 37.30
N ASP A 379 -15.62 21.70 38.33
CA ASP A 379 -15.80 20.33 38.82
C ASP A 379 -15.79 19.09 37.90
N GLN A 380 -14.68 18.34 38.06
CA GLN A 380 -14.61 16.89 37.97
C GLN A 380 -15.36 16.24 39.16
N HIS A 381 -16.61 15.77 39.02
CA HIS A 381 -17.20 14.71 39.86
C HIS A 381 -18.49 14.12 39.24
N LYS A 382 -18.34 13.17 38.31
CA LYS A 382 -19.27 12.06 37.96
C LYS A 382 -18.79 11.43 36.65
N MET A 383 -18.42 10.15 36.65
CA MET A 383 -18.40 9.37 35.40
C MET A 383 -19.85 9.08 35.01
N GLU A 384 -20.54 10.05 34.42
CA GLU A 384 -21.79 9.78 33.70
C GLU A 384 -21.43 9.11 32.38
N VAL A 385 -22.03 7.96 32.10
CA VAL A 385 -21.96 7.37 30.77
C VAL A 385 -22.66 8.35 29.83
N GLU A 386 -21.91 9.18 29.10
CA GLU A 386 -22.48 10.26 28.30
C GLU A 386 -23.53 9.73 27.31
N ARG A 387 -24.80 10.09 27.53
CA ARG A 387 -25.95 9.76 26.69
C ARG A 387 -26.17 10.87 25.69
N VAL A 388 -26.56 10.54 24.46
CA VAL A 388 -26.66 11.55 23.40
C VAL A 388 -27.75 12.57 23.73
N GLN A 389 -28.86 12.18 24.37
CA GLN A 389 -29.89 13.12 24.83
C GLN A 389 -29.37 14.11 25.90
N VAL A 390 -28.46 13.69 26.78
CA VAL A 390 -27.84 14.55 27.81
C VAL A 390 -26.78 15.45 27.18
N ILE A 391 -25.96 14.93 26.26
CA ILE A 391 -24.98 15.71 25.51
C ILE A 391 -25.70 16.76 24.64
N ALA A 392 -26.82 16.40 24.00
CA ALA A 392 -27.59 17.30 23.16
C ALA A 392 -28.17 18.49 23.92
N SER A 393 -28.65 18.29 25.16
CA SER A 393 -29.16 19.40 25.98
C SER A 393 -28.05 20.37 26.39
N VAL A 394 -26.83 19.87 26.65
CA VAL A 394 -25.64 20.70 26.92
C VAL A 394 -25.18 21.43 25.64
N CYS A 395 -25.10 20.74 24.51
CA CYS A 395 -24.71 21.33 23.22
C CYS A 395 -25.69 22.42 22.74
N ALA A 396 -26.99 22.28 23.04
CA ALA A 396 -28.00 23.27 22.69
C ALA A 396 -27.83 24.59 23.47
N ALA A 397 -27.23 24.54 24.67
CA ALA A 397 -26.94 25.72 25.47
C ALA A 397 -25.65 26.44 25.00
N ASP A 398 -24.61 25.69 24.67
CA ASP A 398 -23.27 26.23 24.37
C ASP A 398 -22.93 26.33 22.87
N GLY A 399 -23.74 25.72 21.99
CA GLY A 399 -23.60 25.76 20.54
C GLY A 399 -22.44 24.92 19.97
N VAL A 400 -21.72 24.16 20.79
CA VAL A 400 -20.52 23.39 20.38
C VAL A 400 -20.76 21.89 20.57
N MET A 401 -20.56 21.11 19.50
CA MET A 401 -20.69 19.65 19.50
C MET A 401 -19.33 18.97 19.85
N PRO A 402 -19.30 17.91 20.70
CA PRO A 402 -18.06 17.23 21.04
C PRO A 402 -17.39 16.54 19.83
N PRO A 403 -16.04 16.56 19.75
CA PRO A 403 -15.29 16.11 18.59
C PRO A 403 -15.42 14.61 18.29
N GLU A 404 -15.80 13.79 19.27
CA GLU A 404 -16.13 12.37 19.05
C GLU A 404 -17.39 12.16 18.20
N PHE A 405 -18.34 13.10 18.17
CA PHE A 405 -19.56 13.00 17.35
C PHE A 405 -19.41 13.69 15.98
N ILE A 406 -18.39 14.53 15.83
CA ILE A 406 -18.07 15.20 14.56
C ILE A 406 -17.45 14.19 13.60
N ARG A 407 -18.18 13.87 12.53
CA ARG A 407 -17.71 13.01 11.44
C ARG A 407 -16.65 13.69 10.59
N SER A 408 -15.82 12.93 9.91
CA SER A 408 -14.84 13.47 8.95
C SER A 408 -15.56 14.24 7.83
N GLU A 409 -14.92 15.19 7.17
CA GLU A 409 -15.57 16.02 6.12
C GLU A 409 -16.24 15.17 5.02
N HIS A 410 -15.67 14.01 4.69
CA HIS A 410 -16.23 13.05 3.72
C HIS A 410 -17.41 12.23 4.23
N GLU A 411 -17.74 12.28 5.52
CA GLU A 411 -18.89 11.60 6.13
C GLU A 411 -19.99 12.59 6.59
N GLN A 412 -19.75 13.89 6.43
CA GLN A 412 -20.69 14.93 6.88
C GLN A 412 -21.85 15.12 5.88
N PRO A 413 -23.12 15.19 6.35
CA PRO A 413 -24.31 15.34 5.50
C PRO A 413 -24.41 16.65 4.69
N GLY A 414 -23.38 17.50 4.71
CA GLY A 414 -23.30 18.72 3.90
C GLY A 414 -22.59 18.50 2.56
N ILE A 415 -21.66 17.53 2.50
CA ILE A 415 -20.70 17.32 1.41
C ILE A 415 -21.06 16.08 0.58
N THR A 416 -21.52 15.00 1.23
CA THR A 416 -21.90 13.74 0.57
C THR A 416 -23.40 13.57 0.33
N THR A 417 -24.22 14.47 0.87
CA THR A 417 -25.67 14.40 0.66
C THR A 417 -26.03 14.99 -0.69
N TYR A 418 -26.51 14.13 -1.58
CA TYR A 418 -27.07 14.49 -2.87
C TYR A 418 -28.23 15.49 -2.71
N ARG A 419 -28.09 16.68 -3.29
CA ARG A 419 -29.10 17.76 -3.24
C ARG A 419 -29.94 17.90 -4.53
N GLY A 420 -29.89 16.92 -5.41
CA GLY A 420 -30.78 16.84 -6.59
C GLY A 420 -32.15 16.23 -6.23
N PRO A 421 -33.06 16.06 -7.20
CA PRO A 421 -34.33 15.37 -6.96
C PRO A 421 -34.05 13.95 -6.45
N ALA A 422 -34.48 13.66 -5.21
CA ALA A 422 -34.18 12.41 -4.54
C ALA A 422 -34.71 11.24 -5.38
N PRO A 423 -33.88 10.23 -5.67
CA PRO A 423 -34.37 9.06 -6.37
C PRO A 423 -35.35 8.32 -5.44
N GLU A 424 -36.53 7.99 -5.96
CA GLU A 424 -37.61 7.43 -5.15
C GLU A 424 -37.29 5.98 -4.76
N ILE A 425 -37.27 5.70 -3.46
CA ILE A 425 -37.19 4.34 -2.93
C ILE A 425 -38.41 3.58 -3.47
N PRO A 426 -38.24 2.37 -4.04
CA PRO A 426 -39.36 1.60 -4.58
C PRO A 426 -40.48 1.42 -3.56
N VAL A 427 -41.72 1.72 -3.97
CA VAL A 427 -42.92 1.54 -3.15
C VAL A 427 -43.70 0.34 -3.69
N ILE A 428 -43.94 -0.66 -2.85
CA ILE A 428 -44.63 -1.89 -3.20
C ILE A 428 -45.96 -1.93 -2.46
N ASP A 429 -47.06 -1.89 -3.21
CA ASP A 429 -48.41 -2.01 -2.66
C ASP A 429 -48.85 -3.48 -2.62
N LEU A 430 -49.14 -3.99 -1.42
CA LEU A 430 -49.61 -5.36 -1.22
C LEU A 430 -51.11 -5.54 -1.49
N ALA A 431 -51.87 -4.46 -1.74
CA ALA A 431 -53.27 -4.53 -2.11
C ALA A 431 -53.45 -4.66 -3.63
N GLY A 432 -54.16 -5.70 -4.07
CA GLY A 432 -54.71 -5.81 -5.43
C GLY A 432 -53.75 -6.24 -6.54
N ALA A 433 -52.46 -6.45 -6.26
CA ALA A 433 -51.50 -6.96 -7.25
C ALA A 433 -51.50 -8.50 -7.32
N ASP A 434 -51.30 -9.04 -8.52
CA ASP A 434 -51.09 -10.48 -8.72
C ASP A 434 -49.80 -10.93 -8.01
N GLN A 435 -49.83 -12.14 -7.44
CA GLN A 435 -48.75 -12.66 -6.61
C GLN A 435 -47.42 -12.78 -7.37
N ALA A 436 -47.48 -13.00 -8.68
CA ALA A 436 -46.31 -12.99 -9.55
C ALA A 436 -45.71 -11.58 -9.70
N GLN A 437 -46.56 -10.54 -9.82
CA GLN A 437 -46.10 -9.15 -9.95
C GLN A 437 -45.46 -8.66 -8.65
N LEU A 438 -46.03 -8.99 -7.50
CA LEU A 438 -45.43 -8.70 -6.20
C LEU A 438 -44.05 -9.35 -6.04
N THR A 439 -43.92 -10.61 -6.45
CA THR A 439 -42.66 -11.34 -6.36
C THR A 439 -41.58 -10.70 -7.23
N ILE A 440 -41.92 -10.28 -8.45
CA ILE A 440 -40.99 -9.60 -9.36
C ILE A 440 -40.58 -8.25 -8.79
N ALA A 441 -41.55 -7.42 -8.36
CA ALA A 441 -41.27 -6.11 -7.80
C ALA A 441 -40.38 -6.17 -6.55
N MET A 442 -40.63 -7.12 -5.65
CA MET A 442 -39.80 -7.34 -4.47
C MET A 442 -38.39 -7.82 -4.84
N ALA A 443 -38.26 -8.70 -5.84
CA ALA A 443 -36.96 -9.21 -6.28
C ALA A 443 -36.12 -8.11 -6.97
N GLU A 444 -36.74 -7.28 -7.81
CA GLU A 444 -36.09 -6.15 -8.47
C GLU A 444 -35.66 -5.09 -7.46
N ALA A 445 -36.56 -4.68 -6.56
CA ALA A 445 -36.25 -3.73 -5.50
C ALA A 445 -35.12 -4.25 -4.58
N SER A 446 -35.13 -5.55 -4.25
CA SER A 446 -34.06 -6.16 -3.45
C SER A 446 -32.73 -6.25 -4.18
N ARG A 447 -32.75 -6.42 -5.51
CA ARG A 447 -31.55 -6.50 -6.36
C ARG A 447 -30.90 -5.14 -6.58
N GLU A 448 -31.72 -4.11 -6.77
CA GLU A 448 -31.27 -2.78 -7.18
C GLU A 448 -31.04 -1.84 -5.99
N TRP A 449 -31.96 -1.84 -5.02
CA TRP A 449 -31.94 -0.93 -3.88
C TRP A 449 -31.59 -1.61 -2.57
N GLY A 450 -31.97 -2.87 -2.40
CA GLY A 450 -31.83 -3.60 -1.13
C GLY A 450 -32.73 -3.08 0.00
N ILE A 451 -33.54 -2.05 -0.26
CA ILE A 451 -34.57 -1.46 0.63
C ILE A 451 -35.76 -1.00 -0.23
N PHE A 452 -36.99 -1.13 0.30
CA PHE A 452 -38.23 -0.69 -0.34
C PHE A 452 -39.30 -0.36 0.71
N GLN A 453 -40.29 0.46 0.34
CA GLN A 453 -41.45 0.78 1.17
C GLN A 453 -42.60 -0.19 0.87
N LEU A 454 -43.34 -0.59 1.90
CA LEU A 454 -44.53 -1.45 1.74
C LEU A 454 -45.79 -0.67 2.09
N LEU A 455 -46.78 -0.69 1.19
CA LEU A 455 -48.13 -0.22 1.45
C LEU A 455 -49.08 -1.41 1.65
N ASN A 456 -50.17 -1.17 2.39
CA ASN A 456 -51.23 -2.15 2.62
C ASN A 456 -50.76 -3.50 3.20
N HIS A 457 -49.70 -3.48 4.03
CA HIS A 457 -49.12 -4.64 4.73
C HIS A 457 -50.02 -5.28 5.82
N GLY A 458 -51.29 -4.88 5.92
CA GLY A 458 -52.25 -5.49 6.83
C GLY A 458 -52.12 -5.11 8.31
N ILE A 459 -51.19 -4.22 8.67
CA ILE A 459 -51.05 -3.73 10.05
C ILE A 459 -51.87 -2.45 10.18
N PRO A 460 -52.85 -2.39 11.10
CA PRO A 460 -53.66 -1.19 11.29
C PRO A 460 -52.78 0.02 11.62
N GLY A 461 -53.02 1.14 10.94
CA GLY A 461 -52.27 2.37 11.21
C GLY A 461 -52.40 2.87 12.66
N GLU A 462 -53.48 2.50 13.36
CA GLU A 462 -53.65 2.75 14.79
C GLU A 462 -52.58 2.05 15.63
N VAL A 463 -52.26 0.79 15.33
CA VAL A 463 -51.22 0.03 16.03
C VAL A 463 -49.83 0.65 15.83
N ILE A 464 -49.54 1.12 14.62
CA ILE A 464 -48.27 1.82 14.33
C ILE A 464 -48.17 3.11 15.14
N ARG A 465 -49.26 3.89 15.21
CA ARG A 465 -49.31 5.13 16.01
C ARG A 465 -49.19 4.86 17.51
N GLU A 466 -49.80 3.80 18.02
CA GLU A 466 -49.68 3.41 19.42
C GLU A 466 -48.24 3.02 19.77
N VAL A 467 -47.56 2.23 18.92
CA VAL A 467 -46.15 1.84 19.11
C VAL A 467 -45.21 3.04 19.04
N GLN A 468 -45.45 3.95 18.08
CA GLN A 468 -44.76 5.23 18.00
C GLN A 468 -44.90 6.02 19.30
N ARG A 469 -46.13 6.15 19.79
CA ARG A 469 -46.46 6.91 21.00
C ARG A 469 -45.73 6.34 22.21
N VAL A 470 -45.86 5.04 22.50
CA VAL A 470 -45.20 4.44 23.68
C VAL A 470 -43.67 4.46 23.58
N GLY A 471 -43.12 4.41 22.36
CA GLY A 471 -41.69 4.59 22.11
C GLY A 471 -41.22 6.02 22.41
N MET A 472 -41.93 7.03 21.90
CA MET A 472 -41.63 8.44 22.18
C MET A 472 -41.75 8.75 23.68
N GLU A 473 -42.84 8.32 24.31
CA GLU A 473 -43.07 8.52 25.75
C GLU A 473 -41.96 7.88 26.61
N PHE A 474 -41.42 6.71 26.21
CA PHE A 474 -40.27 6.12 26.89
C PHE A 474 -39.02 7.02 26.82
N PHE A 475 -38.71 7.60 25.65
CA PHE A 475 -37.54 8.47 25.47
C PHE A 475 -37.72 9.86 26.12
N GLU A 476 -38.96 10.28 26.37
CA GLU A 476 -39.33 11.47 27.15
C GLU A 476 -39.20 11.27 28.68
N LEU A 477 -39.10 10.03 29.16
CA LEU A 477 -38.89 9.77 30.59
C LEU A 477 -37.58 10.38 31.10
N PRO A 478 -37.50 10.74 32.40
CA PRO A 478 -36.26 11.16 33.03
C PRO A 478 -35.13 10.16 32.81
N GLN A 479 -33.89 10.65 32.69
CA GLN A 479 -32.73 9.81 32.41
C GLN A 479 -32.57 8.67 33.43
N GLU A 480 -32.82 8.94 34.71
CA GLU A 480 -32.76 7.96 35.80
C GLU A 480 -33.75 6.79 35.62
N GLU A 481 -34.92 7.04 35.03
CA GLU A 481 -35.90 6.00 34.73
C GLU A 481 -35.48 5.13 33.54
N LYS A 482 -34.80 5.72 32.54
CA LYS A 482 -34.29 5.00 31.36
C LYS A 482 -33.06 4.15 31.69
N GLU A 483 -32.18 4.62 32.57
CA GLU A 483 -30.99 3.88 33.02
C GLU A 483 -31.31 2.55 33.72
N LYS A 484 -32.52 2.40 34.28
CA LYS A 484 -32.98 1.11 34.85
C LYS A 484 -32.98 -0.02 33.82
N TYR A 485 -33.07 0.32 32.54
CA TYR A 485 -33.10 -0.62 31.42
C TYR A 485 -31.78 -0.63 30.64
N ALA A 486 -30.70 -0.04 31.17
CA ALA A 486 -29.43 0.09 30.44
C ALA A 486 -28.76 -1.26 30.14
N THR A 487 -28.12 -1.32 28.97
CA THR A 487 -27.28 -2.46 28.58
C THR A 487 -26.10 -2.63 29.54
N VAL A 488 -25.93 -3.83 30.10
CA VAL A 488 -24.80 -4.13 31.01
C VAL A 488 -23.49 -4.19 30.22
N PRO A 489 -22.48 -3.35 30.54
CA PRO A 489 -21.21 -3.34 29.84
C PRO A 489 -20.51 -4.71 29.91
N GLY A 490 -20.13 -5.25 28.75
CA GLY A 490 -19.39 -6.53 28.66
C GLY A 490 -20.25 -7.79 28.70
N SER A 491 -21.57 -7.69 28.84
CA SER A 491 -22.49 -8.84 28.85
C SER A 491 -22.64 -9.54 27.49
N GLY A 492 -22.25 -8.88 26.39
CA GLY A 492 -22.44 -9.38 25.03
C GLY A 492 -23.90 -9.40 24.56
N SER A 493 -24.84 -8.94 25.40
CA SER A 493 -26.25 -8.77 25.04
C SER A 493 -26.44 -7.48 24.24
N LEU A 494 -27.25 -7.55 23.17
CA LEU A 494 -27.70 -6.38 22.40
C LEU A 494 -28.97 -5.76 23.01
N GLU A 495 -29.60 -6.41 24.00
CA GLU A 495 -30.87 -5.95 24.57
C GLU A 495 -30.68 -4.96 25.74
N GLY A 496 -31.44 -3.87 25.70
CA GLY A 496 -31.43 -2.79 26.69
C GLY A 496 -31.31 -1.40 26.06
N TYR A 497 -31.28 -0.37 26.92
CA TYR A 497 -31.07 1.03 26.57
C TYR A 497 -29.57 1.36 26.51
N GLY A 498 -29.14 2.12 25.51
CA GLY A 498 -27.74 2.55 25.42
C GLY A 498 -27.34 3.15 24.07
N THR A 499 -26.02 3.32 23.90
CA THR A 499 -25.38 4.00 22.76
C THR A 499 -24.48 3.10 21.91
N LYS A 500 -24.26 1.83 22.30
CA LYS A 500 -23.29 0.91 21.64
C LYS A 500 -23.94 -0.21 20.83
N LEU A 501 -24.14 0.00 19.52
CA LEU A 501 -24.53 -1.08 18.60
C LEU A 501 -23.37 -1.56 17.71
N GLN A 502 -22.26 -0.81 17.64
CA GLN A 502 -21.10 -1.10 16.80
C GLN A 502 -19.80 -0.85 17.58
N LYS A 503 -18.74 -1.62 17.32
CA LYS A 503 -17.41 -1.28 17.84
C LYS A 503 -16.90 -0.12 17.00
N GLU A 504 -17.05 1.09 17.52
CA GLU A 504 -16.70 2.35 16.87
C GLU A 504 -15.23 2.32 16.43
N LEU A 505 -15.01 2.20 15.12
CA LEU A 505 -13.70 2.45 14.52
C LEU A 505 -13.38 3.94 14.69
N GLU A 506 -12.09 4.25 14.85
CA GLU A 506 -11.56 5.63 14.82
C GLU A 506 -11.97 6.52 16.01
N GLY A 507 -12.54 5.96 17.09
CA GLY A 507 -12.88 6.73 18.30
C GLY A 507 -14.05 7.71 18.10
N LYS A 508 -14.88 7.50 17.08
CA LYS A 508 -16.04 8.35 16.74
C LYS A 508 -17.36 7.73 17.21
N LYS A 509 -18.14 8.49 18.00
CA LYS A 509 -19.43 8.07 18.57
C LYS A 509 -20.60 8.35 17.62
N ALA A 510 -21.64 7.50 17.64
CA ALA A 510 -22.88 7.75 16.90
C ALA A 510 -23.81 8.68 17.68
N TRP A 511 -24.42 9.68 17.02
CA TRP A 511 -25.38 10.60 17.63
C TRP A 511 -26.78 9.94 17.71
N VAL A 512 -26.90 8.86 18.48
CA VAL A 512 -28.16 8.15 18.69
C VAL A 512 -28.15 7.43 20.04
N ASP A 513 -29.26 7.53 20.77
CA ASP A 513 -29.60 6.63 21.87
C ASP A 513 -30.61 5.60 21.34
N PHE A 514 -30.43 4.32 21.65
CA PHE A 514 -31.34 3.25 21.23
C PHE A 514 -31.85 2.44 22.42
N PHE A 515 -33.00 1.79 22.21
CA PHE A 515 -33.55 0.78 23.10
C PHE A 515 -33.90 -0.46 22.28
N PHE A 516 -33.23 -1.57 22.54
CA PHE A 516 -33.37 -2.80 21.76
C PHE A 516 -33.90 -3.95 22.64
N HIS A 517 -34.89 -4.70 22.16
CA HIS A 517 -35.42 -5.87 22.85
C HIS A 517 -36.13 -6.82 21.87
N TYR A 518 -36.20 -8.11 22.21
CA TYR A 518 -36.93 -9.08 21.39
C TYR A 518 -38.45 -9.03 21.62
N VAL A 519 -39.21 -9.06 20.53
CA VAL A 519 -40.69 -9.14 20.53
C VAL A 519 -41.25 -10.48 20.04
N SER A 520 -40.41 -11.32 19.41
CA SER A 520 -40.75 -12.64 18.90
C SER A 520 -39.47 -13.48 18.67
N PRO A 521 -39.51 -14.83 18.80
CA PRO A 521 -40.61 -15.64 19.33
C PRO A 521 -40.78 -15.46 20.85
N PRO A 522 -41.95 -15.78 21.44
CA PRO A 522 -42.20 -15.60 22.88
C PRO A 522 -41.15 -16.23 23.81
N SER A 523 -40.50 -17.31 23.37
CA SER A 523 -39.44 -18.00 24.12
C SER A 523 -38.14 -17.21 24.25
N ARG A 524 -37.94 -16.16 23.45
CA ARG A 524 -36.77 -15.27 23.47
C ARG A 524 -37.07 -13.92 24.14
N VAL A 525 -38.33 -13.66 24.47
CA VAL A 525 -38.76 -12.37 25.04
C VAL A 525 -38.37 -12.33 26.51
N ASN A 526 -37.53 -11.36 26.87
CA ASN A 526 -37.21 -11.07 28.26
C ASN A 526 -38.09 -9.93 28.77
N HIS A 527 -39.21 -10.26 29.41
CA HIS A 527 -40.13 -9.25 29.95
C HIS A 527 -39.52 -8.38 31.08
N ALA A 528 -38.40 -8.78 31.68
CA ALA A 528 -37.76 -8.03 32.76
C ALA A 528 -37.09 -6.74 32.27
N ILE A 529 -36.66 -6.70 31.00
CA ILE A 529 -36.05 -5.50 30.39
C ILE A 529 -37.07 -4.61 29.67
N TRP A 530 -38.34 -5.03 29.59
CA TRP A 530 -39.39 -4.22 28.98
C TRP A 530 -39.79 -3.07 29.92
N PRO A 531 -39.89 -1.82 29.43
CA PRO A 531 -40.27 -0.67 30.23
C PRO A 531 -41.60 -0.87 30.95
N GLU A 532 -41.65 -0.43 32.21
CA GLU A 532 -42.88 -0.35 33.01
C GLU A 532 -43.63 0.95 32.77
N LYS A 533 -42.94 1.96 32.24
CA LYS A 533 -43.47 3.25 31.83
C LYS A 533 -43.18 3.46 30.34
N PRO A 534 -44.15 3.94 29.54
CA PRO A 534 -45.55 4.13 29.92
C PRO A 534 -46.23 2.81 30.29
N ALA A 535 -47.27 2.85 31.14
CA ALA A 535 -47.87 1.67 31.77
C ALA A 535 -48.40 0.63 30.76
N ASP A 536 -48.73 1.10 29.56
CA ASP A 536 -49.22 0.34 28.43
C ASP A 536 -48.15 0.00 27.39
N TYR A 537 -46.86 0.27 27.66
CA TYR A 537 -45.76 -0.12 26.76
C TYR A 537 -45.79 -1.63 26.49
N ARG A 538 -45.88 -2.44 27.56
CA ARG A 538 -45.85 -3.90 27.46
C ARG A 538 -47.08 -4.45 26.76
N THR A 539 -48.27 -3.90 27.03
CA THR A 539 -49.51 -4.35 26.39
C THR A 539 -49.57 -3.93 24.92
N THR A 540 -49.09 -2.73 24.60
CA THR A 540 -49.01 -2.21 23.22
C THR A 540 -48.04 -3.01 22.38
N VAL A 541 -46.81 -3.23 22.85
CA VAL A 541 -45.76 -3.91 22.07
C VAL A 541 -45.97 -5.43 21.97
N ASN A 542 -46.72 -6.03 22.89
CA ASN A 542 -47.07 -7.45 22.84
C ASN A 542 -48.31 -7.77 21.98
N LYS A 543 -49.00 -6.78 21.40
CA LYS A 543 -50.12 -7.05 20.47
C LYS A 543 -49.60 -7.89 19.30
N GLU A 544 -50.27 -9.00 18.96
CA GLU A 544 -49.81 -9.91 17.90
C GLU A 544 -49.54 -9.20 16.56
N LYS A 545 -50.29 -8.13 16.27
CA LYS A 545 -50.13 -7.31 15.06
C LYS A 545 -48.91 -6.37 15.08
N VAL A 546 -48.30 -6.12 16.25
CA VAL A 546 -47.05 -5.34 16.39
C VAL A 546 -45.83 -6.15 15.99
N ARG A 547 -45.89 -7.49 16.05
CA ARG A 547 -44.79 -8.38 15.63
C ARG A 547 -44.34 -8.20 14.17
N MET A 548 -45.07 -7.39 13.40
CA MET A 548 -44.78 -7.05 12.00
C MET A 548 -44.52 -5.54 11.74
N SER A 549 -44.49 -4.66 12.75
CA SER A 549 -44.32 -3.19 12.54
C SER A 549 -43.34 -2.53 13.52
N TRP A 550 -42.73 -1.41 13.09
CA TRP A 550 -41.49 -0.78 13.60
C TRP A 550 -40.23 -1.57 13.15
N PRO A 551 -38.96 -1.08 13.20
CA PRO A 551 -37.82 -1.80 12.62
C PRO A 551 -37.54 -3.08 13.42
N VAL A 552 -38.33 -4.10 13.17
CA VAL A 552 -38.21 -5.45 13.70
C VAL A 552 -37.21 -6.14 12.81
N PHE A 553 -35.97 -6.26 13.28
CA PHE A 553 -34.95 -7.02 12.56
C PHE A 553 -35.32 -8.50 12.57
N CYS A 554 -35.82 -9.03 11.45
CA CYS A 554 -36.01 -10.48 11.31
C CYS A 554 -34.63 -11.14 11.18
N SER A 555 -34.14 -11.64 12.30
CA SER A 555 -32.83 -12.26 12.39
C SER A 555 -32.98 -13.77 12.56
N PRO A 556 -32.27 -14.59 11.78
CA PRO A 556 -32.29 -16.03 11.99
C PRO A 556 -31.64 -16.39 13.33
N PRO A 557 -31.95 -17.58 13.90
CA PRO A 557 -31.31 -18.04 15.12
C PRO A 557 -29.79 -18.02 15.00
N GLY A 558 -29.08 -17.56 16.03
CA GLY A 558 -27.61 -17.39 15.97
C GLY A 558 -26.82 -18.65 15.60
N GLU A 559 -27.35 -19.84 15.87
CA GLU A 559 -26.75 -21.13 15.50
C GLU A 559 -27.06 -21.57 14.05
N MET A 560 -28.00 -20.91 13.38
CA MET A 560 -28.37 -21.20 12.01
C MET A 560 -27.21 -20.87 11.07
N VAL A 561 -26.86 -21.81 10.21
CA VAL A 561 -25.83 -21.63 9.19
C VAL A 561 -26.45 -20.92 7.99
N ILE A 562 -26.00 -19.71 7.70
CA ILE A 562 -26.40 -18.95 6.52
C ILE A 562 -25.33 -19.09 5.46
N GLY A 563 -25.76 -19.40 4.24
CA GLY A 563 -24.93 -19.48 3.06
C GLY A 563 -25.80 -19.48 1.80
N PRO A 564 -25.19 -19.55 0.61
CA PRO A 564 -25.94 -19.59 -0.65
C PRO A 564 -26.91 -20.77 -0.67
N LEU A 565 -28.17 -20.53 -1.04
CA LEU A 565 -29.18 -21.57 -1.20
C LEU A 565 -28.64 -22.62 -2.19
N GLN A 566 -28.52 -23.87 -1.77
CA GLN A 566 -27.89 -24.92 -2.59
C GLN A 566 -28.60 -25.12 -3.94
N GLN A 567 -29.90 -24.83 -4.01
CA GLN A 567 -30.69 -24.88 -5.25
C GLN A 567 -30.29 -23.82 -6.28
N LEU A 568 -29.64 -22.74 -5.83
CA LEU A 568 -29.10 -21.67 -6.67
C LEU A 568 -27.58 -21.82 -6.90
N VAL A 569 -26.98 -22.84 -6.28
CA VAL A 569 -25.56 -23.17 -6.43
C VAL A 569 -25.43 -24.23 -7.50
N SER A 570 -24.75 -23.89 -8.59
CA SER A 570 -24.41 -24.81 -9.65
C SER A 570 -22.93 -24.63 -10.03
N ASP A 571 -22.39 -25.56 -10.81
CA ASP A 571 -21.03 -25.42 -11.34
C ASP A 571 -20.89 -24.15 -12.22
N GLU A 572 -22.00 -23.64 -12.77
CA GLU A 572 -22.06 -22.40 -13.54
C GLU A 572 -22.20 -21.14 -12.66
N SER A 573 -22.68 -21.27 -11.40
CA SER A 573 -22.83 -20.19 -10.42
C SER A 573 -22.31 -20.62 -9.04
N PRO A 574 -20.97 -20.71 -8.87
CA PRO A 574 -20.38 -21.19 -7.63
C PRO A 574 -20.64 -20.20 -6.48
N PRO A 575 -20.75 -20.71 -5.24
CA PRO A 575 -21.14 -19.89 -4.10
C PRO A 575 -20.09 -18.80 -3.85
N LYS A 576 -20.51 -17.53 -3.95
CA LYS A 576 -19.64 -16.36 -3.68
C LYS A 576 -19.21 -16.29 -2.21
N TYR A 577 -20.01 -16.84 -1.30
CA TYR A 577 -19.77 -16.79 0.15
C TYR A 577 -19.85 -18.19 0.77
N LYS A 578 -18.98 -18.45 1.75
CA LYS A 578 -19.00 -19.70 2.51
C LYS A 578 -20.10 -19.66 3.54
N ALA A 579 -20.79 -20.79 3.70
CA ALA A 579 -21.79 -20.97 4.74
C ALA A 579 -21.16 -20.80 6.14
N LYS A 580 -21.76 -19.98 7.00
CA LYS A 580 -21.29 -19.68 8.37
C LYS A 580 -22.45 -19.52 9.32
N LYS A 581 -22.23 -19.76 10.62
CA LYS A 581 -23.25 -19.49 11.63
C LYS A 581 -23.57 -18.00 11.68
N TYR A 582 -24.85 -17.64 11.80
CA TYR A 582 -25.28 -16.24 11.80
C TYR A 582 -24.60 -15.42 12.90
N LYS A 583 -24.40 -15.99 14.10
CA LYS A 583 -23.70 -15.31 15.20
C LYS A 583 -22.26 -14.91 14.85
N ASP A 584 -21.55 -15.74 14.06
CA ASP A 584 -20.17 -15.48 13.66
C ASP A 584 -20.12 -14.44 12.54
N TYR A 585 -21.10 -14.47 11.63
CA TYR A 585 -21.28 -13.43 10.61
C TYR A 585 -21.62 -12.08 11.25
N ALA A 586 -22.61 -12.03 12.14
CA ALA A 586 -23.01 -10.82 12.85
C ALA A 586 -21.83 -10.25 13.65
N TYR A 587 -21.09 -11.10 14.37
CA TYR A 587 -19.87 -10.69 15.07
C TYR A 587 -18.83 -10.10 14.12
N CYS A 588 -18.54 -10.75 12.98
CA CYS A 588 -17.55 -10.25 12.02
C CYS A 588 -17.98 -8.93 11.34
N LYS A 589 -19.27 -8.79 11.00
CA LYS A 589 -19.86 -7.60 10.37
C LYS A 589 -19.88 -6.41 11.34
N LEU A 590 -20.29 -6.63 12.59
CA LEU A 590 -20.27 -5.61 13.65
C LEU A 590 -18.84 -5.17 14.04
N ASN A 591 -17.84 -6.01 13.80
CA ASN A 591 -16.43 -5.72 14.07
C ASN A 591 -15.59 -5.38 12.80
N LYS A 592 -16.23 -5.19 11.63
CA LYS A 592 -15.60 -4.91 10.31
C LYS A 592 -14.32 -5.73 10.01
N LEU A 593 -14.33 -7.03 10.30
CA LEU A 593 -13.15 -7.89 10.08
C LEU A 593 -12.96 -8.21 8.58
N PRO A 594 -11.71 -8.20 8.05
CA PRO A 594 -11.40 -8.09 6.61
C PRO A 594 -11.72 -9.31 5.72
N HIS A 595 -12.53 -10.27 6.17
CA HIS A 595 -12.73 -11.54 5.46
C HIS A 595 -14.18 -12.00 5.26
N ILE A 596 -15.20 -11.17 5.48
CA ILE A 596 -16.59 -11.57 5.22
C ILE A 596 -17.44 -10.34 4.85
N TRP A 597 -17.85 -10.23 3.59
CA TRP A 597 -18.92 -9.32 3.17
C TRP A 597 -20.02 -10.16 2.53
N MET A 598 -20.92 -10.73 3.32
CA MET A 598 -22.18 -11.24 2.78
C MET A 598 -23.06 -10.03 2.40
N VAL A 599 -23.62 -10.05 1.20
CA VAL A 599 -24.59 -9.05 0.73
C VAL A 599 -25.88 -9.21 1.54
N THR A 600 -26.34 -8.07 2.07
CA THR A 600 -27.64 -7.69 2.67
C THR A 600 -28.39 -8.68 3.58
N ASP A 601 -28.83 -8.14 4.72
CA ASP A 601 -29.95 -8.68 5.48
C ASP A 601 -31.20 -8.57 4.57
N ILE A 602 -31.68 -9.69 4.03
CA ILE A 602 -33.01 -9.77 3.39
C ILE A 602 -33.99 -10.14 4.49
N MET A 603 -34.80 -9.19 4.93
CA MET A 603 -35.98 -9.44 5.75
C MET A 603 -37.15 -9.79 4.84
N VAL A 604 -37.54 -11.07 4.81
CA VAL A 604 -38.90 -11.48 4.45
C VAL A 604 -39.29 -12.60 5.41
N ASP A 605 -40.19 -12.30 6.36
CA ASP A 605 -41.00 -13.32 7.03
C ASP A 605 -42.46 -13.00 6.73
N ILE A 606 -43.05 -13.75 5.81
CA ILE A 606 -44.49 -13.74 5.54
C ILE A 606 -45.02 -14.99 6.23
N ASP A 607 -45.83 -14.80 7.27
CA ASP A 607 -46.44 -15.90 8.01
C ASP A 607 -47.19 -16.86 7.05
N MET A 608 -46.76 -18.11 7.09
CA MET A 608 -47.23 -19.21 6.27
C MET A 608 -48.59 -19.70 6.76
N LYS A 609 -49.64 -19.47 5.95
CA LYS A 609 -50.79 -20.41 5.92
C LYS A 609 -51.30 -20.83 4.55
N LYS A 610 -50.68 -20.44 3.43
CA LYS A 610 -51.00 -21.05 2.12
C LYS A 610 -49.74 -21.20 1.26
N ASN A 611 -49.48 -22.44 0.86
CA ASN A 611 -48.39 -22.89 -0.02
C ASN A 611 -48.06 -21.90 -1.13
N ILE A 612 -46.79 -21.48 -1.22
CA ILE A 612 -46.23 -20.98 -2.48
C ILE A 612 -44.91 -21.72 -2.71
N THR A 613 -45.02 -22.72 -3.57
CA THR A 613 -43.90 -23.35 -4.25
C THR A 613 -43.19 -22.26 -5.07
N LEU A 614 -41.89 -22.04 -4.87
CA LEU A 614 -41.09 -21.18 -5.75
C LEU A 614 -41.18 -21.73 -7.18
N ILE A 615 -41.96 -21.08 -8.04
CA ILE A 615 -42.00 -21.38 -9.47
C ILE A 615 -40.72 -20.78 -10.07
N THR A 616 -39.86 -21.67 -10.54
CA THR A 616 -38.65 -21.39 -11.28
C THR A 616 -38.98 -20.76 -12.65
N THR A 617 -38.53 -19.53 -12.89
CA THR A 617 -38.37 -18.98 -14.24
C THR A 617 -37.15 -19.59 -14.91
N HIS A 618 -37.30 -20.86 -15.28
CA HIS A 618 -36.48 -21.51 -16.28
C HIS A 618 -37.39 -21.63 -17.50
N GLN A 619 -37.32 -20.73 -18.50
CA GLN A 619 -37.75 -21.00 -19.90
C GLN A 619 -37.59 -19.85 -20.93
N LEU A 620 -37.24 -18.61 -20.59
CA LEU A 620 -37.02 -17.57 -21.60
C LEU A 620 -35.59 -17.02 -21.50
N GLU A 621 -34.85 -17.13 -22.61
CA GLU A 621 -33.49 -16.60 -22.86
C GLU A 621 -32.27 -17.45 -22.47
N ARG A 622 -32.34 -18.77 -22.73
CA ARG A 622 -31.15 -19.49 -23.25
C ARG A 622 -31.09 -19.33 -24.78
N LYS A 623 -30.42 -18.29 -25.27
CA LYS A 623 -29.72 -18.36 -26.57
C LYS A 623 -28.59 -17.33 -26.65
N LYS A 624 -27.37 -17.87 -26.60
CA LYS A 624 -26.06 -17.28 -26.95
C LYS A 624 -25.36 -16.45 -25.87
N ARG A 625 -24.41 -17.07 -25.15
CA ARG A 625 -23.04 -16.55 -24.94
C ARG A 625 -22.11 -17.68 -24.43
N PRO A 626 -20.84 -17.78 -24.86
CA PRO A 626 -19.95 -18.90 -24.54
C PRO A 626 -19.28 -18.75 -23.17
N GLN A 627 -18.97 -19.90 -22.57
CA GLN A 627 -18.21 -20.09 -21.34
C GLN A 627 -16.94 -19.23 -21.23
N ALA A 628 -16.83 -18.46 -20.15
CA ALA A 628 -15.60 -17.78 -19.75
C ALA A 628 -15.24 -18.20 -18.32
N SER A 629 -14.23 -19.07 -18.20
CA SER A 629 -13.76 -19.69 -16.96
C SER A 629 -13.08 -18.69 -16.02
N ALA A 630 -12.72 -19.16 -14.81
CA ALA A 630 -12.06 -18.46 -13.70
C ALA A 630 -10.87 -17.54 -14.04
N TYR A 631 -10.35 -17.57 -15.28
CA TYR A 631 -9.42 -16.61 -15.86
C TYR A 631 -9.96 -15.17 -15.90
N HIS A 632 -11.26 -14.96 -16.12
CA HIS A 632 -11.86 -13.61 -16.17
C HIS A 632 -11.87 -12.88 -14.82
N ARG A 633 -11.89 -13.62 -13.71
CA ARG A 633 -11.99 -13.02 -12.36
C ARG A 633 -10.69 -12.35 -11.90
N ARG A 634 -9.54 -12.69 -12.50
CA ARG A 634 -8.23 -12.05 -12.25
C ARG A 634 -8.01 -10.76 -13.06
N LYS A 635 -8.76 -10.54 -14.14
CA LYS A 635 -8.63 -9.35 -15.01
C LYS A 635 -9.38 -8.13 -14.48
N MET A 636 -10.42 -8.30 -13.65
CA MET A 636 -11.22 -7.20 -13.08
C MET A 636 -10.60 -6.49 -11.86
N GLU A 637 -9.39 -6.85 -11.42
CA GLU A 637 -8.68 -6.15 -10.33
C GLU A 637 -7.97 -4.87 -10.78
N VAL A 638 -7.90 -4.59 -12.09
CA VAL A 638 -7.23 -3.39 -12.63
C VAL A 638 -8.23 -2.24 -12.77
N GLU A 639 -8.03 -1.16 -11.99
CA GLU A 639 -8.85 0.05 -12.08
C GLU A 639 -8.68 0.74 -13.44
N ARG A 640 -9.80 1.02 -14.12
CA ARG A 640 -9.87 1.70 -15.43
C ARG A 640 -10.24 3.16 -15.25
N VAL A 641 -9.64 4.06 -16.03
CA VAL A 641 -9.87 5.50 -15.88
C VAL A 641 -11.32 5.86 -16.21
N GLN A 642 -11.96 5.19 -17.16
CA GLN A 642 -13.37 5.39 -17.47
C GLN A 642 -14.29 5.07 -16.27
N VAL A 643 -13.97 4.02 -15.50
CA VAL A 643 -14.70 3.65 -14.27
C VAL A 643 -14.39 4.62 -13.13
N ILE A 644 -13.12 5.02 -12.99
CA ILE A 644 -12.72 6.05 -12.00
C ILE A 644 -13.45 7.37 -12.30
N ALA A 645 -13.50 7.79 -13.57
CA ALA A 645 -14.15 9.02 -13.97
C ALA A 645 -15.66 9.03 -13.67
N SER A 646 -16.36 7.89 -13.82
CA SER A 646 -17.78 7.81 -13.42
C SER A 646 -17.98 7.96 -11.91
N VAL A 647 -17.04 7.47 -11.10
CA VAL A 647 -17.06 7.65 -9.63
C VAL A 647 -16.71 9.10 -9.26
N CYS A 648 -15.64 9.65 -9.84
CA CYS A 648 -15.22 11.04 -9.62
C CYS A 648 -16.26 12.07 -10.07
N ALA A 649 -17.05 11.78 -11.12
CA ALA A 649 -18.14 12.65 -11.54
C ALA A 649 -19.27 12.72 -10.51
N ALA A 650 -19.47 11.67 -9.71
CA ALA A 650 -20.43 11.64 -8.62
C ALA A 650 -19.89 12.33 -7.35
N ASP A 651 -18.61 12.11 -7.02
CA ASP A 651 -18.00 12.57 -5.75
C ASP A 651 -17.30 13.93 -5.84
N GLY A 652 -17.02 14.43 -7.06
CA GLY A 652 -16.32 15.69 -7.31
C GLY A 652 -14.82 15.70 -6.98
N VAL A 653 -14.27 14.59 -6.48
CA VAL A 653 -12.87 14.47 -6.03
C VAL A 653 -12.06 13.62 -7.00
N MET A 654 -10.89 14.14 -7.42
CA MET A 654 -9.94 13.44 -8.29
C MET A 654 -8.87 12.71 -7.47
N PRO A 655 -8.53 11.43 -7.74
CA PRO A 655 -7.51 10.70 -7.00
C PRO A 655 -6.11 11.32 -7.16
N PRO A 656 -5.28 11.32 -6.09
CA PRO A 656 -4.01 12.04 -6.06
C PRO A 656 -2.95 11.49 -7.03
N GLU A 657 -3.08 10.23 -7.46
CA GLU A 657 -2.20 9.65 -8.49
C GLU A 657 -2.36 10.32 -9.87
N PHE A 658 -3.48 11.00 -10.15
CA PHE A 658 -3.71 11.69 -11.41
C PHE A 658 -3.30 13.17 -11.37
N ILE A 659 -3.12 13.74 -10.17
CA ILE A 659 -2.65 15.12 -9.96
C ILE A 659 -1.17 15.21 -10.36
N ARG A 660 -0.85 16.09 -11.30
CA ARG A 660 0.52 16.30 -11.77
C ARG A 660 1.30 17.26 -10.87
N SER A 661 2.62 17.21 -10.97
CA SER A 661 3.50 18.19 -10.31
C SER A 661 3.23 19.59 -10.87
N GLU A 662 3.48 20.66 -10.10
CA GLU A 662 3.18 22.04 -10.53
C GLU A 662 3.80 22.39 -11.89
N HIS A 663 5.02 21.89 -12.17
CA HIS A 663 5.74 22.09 -13.44
C HIS A 663 5.15 21.31 -14.63
N GLU A 664 4.18 20.44 -14.42
CA GLU A 664 3.52 19.64 -15.45
C GLU A 664 2.02 19.95 -15.56
N GLN A 665 1.44 20.68 -14.60
CA GLN A 665 0.01 20.98 -14.55
C GLN A 665 -0.41 21.88 -15.72
N PRO A 666 -1.39 21.46 -16.55
CA PRO A 666 -1.88 22.27 -17.66
C PRO A 666 -2.40 23.64 -17.25
N GLY A 667 -2.97 23.78 -16.05
CA GLY A 667 -3.50 25.04 -15.55
C GLY A 667 -2.45 26.15 -15.44
N ILE A 668 -1.19 25.78 -15.20
CA ILE A 668 -0.04 26.68 -15.01
C ILE A 668 0.79 26.79 -16.29
N THR A 669 1.04 25.65 -16.94
CA THR A 669 2.06 25.52 -18.00
C THR A 669 1.56 25.77 -19.41
N THR A 670 0.24 25.75 -19.63
CA THR A 670 -0.34 26.03 -20.95
C THR A 670 -0.23 27.51 -21.27
N TYR A 671 0.32 27.83 -22.44
CA TYR A 671 0.42 29.21 -22.90
C TYR A 671 -0.94 29.77 -23.29
N ARG A 672 -1.30 30.95 -22.77
CA ARG A 672 -2.61 31.59 -22.96
C ARG A 672 -2.58 32.81 -23.89
N GLY A 673 -1.45 33.11 -24.52
CA GLY A 673 -1.32 34.22 -25.48
C GLY A 673 -1.68 33.81 -26.90
N SER A 674 -1.53 34.74 -27.86
CA SER A 674 -1.57 34.41 -29.28
C SER A 674 -0.37 33.53 -29.61
N ALA A 675 -0.63 32.26 -29.91
CA ALA A 675 0.38 31.25 -30.19
C ALA A 675 0.45 30.98 -31.69
N PRO A 676 1.62 30.62 -32.23
CA PRO A 676 1.74 30.15 -33.60
C PRO A 676 0.98 28.83 -33.79
N GLU A 677 0.24 28.70 -34.89
CA GLU A 677 -0.48 27.48 -35.24
C GLU A 677 0.44 26.49 -35.96
N ILE A 678 0.15 25.19 -35.81
CA ILE A 678 0.89 24.16 -36.54
C ILE A 678 0.63 24.28 -38.06
N PRO A 679 1.63 23.99 -38.92
CA PRO A 679 1.46 24.10 -40.36
C PRO A 679 0.32 23.22 -40.89
N VAL A 680 -0.40 23.74 -41.89
CA VAL A 680 -1.46 23.03 -42.61
C VAL A 680 -1.02 22.84 -44.06
N ILE A 681 -1.04 21.59 -44.52
CA ILE A 681 -0.54 21.21 -45.83
C ILE A 681 -1.67 20.55 -46.62
N ASP A 682 -1.99 21.12 -47.77
CA ASP A 682 -2.97 20.57 -48.71
C ASP A 682 -2.28 19.67 -49.76
N LEU A 683 -2.64 18.38 -49.78
CA LEU A 683 -2.06 17.41 -50.73
C LEU A 683 -2.64 17.48 -52.15
N ALA A 684 -3.72 18.25 -52.38
CA ALA A 684 -4.36 18.42 -53.69
C ALA A 684 -3.96 19.72 -54.40
N GLY A 685 -3.56 20.76 -53.66
CA GLY A 685 -3.37 22.11 -54.19
C GLY A 685 -1.99 22.45 -54.77
N ALA A 686 -0.96 21.61 -54.56
CA ALA A 686 0.44 21.95 -54.87
C ALA A 686 1.13 20.93 -55.78
N GLY A 687 2.07 21.41 -56.62
CA GLY A 687 2.98 20.53 -57.38
C GLY A 687 3.87 19.69 -56.45
N LYS A 688 4.38 18.55 -56.95
CA LYS A 688 5.17 17.59 -56.14
C LYS A 688 6.35 18.22 -55.41
N ASP A 689 7.04 19.18 -56.04
CA ASP A 689 8.21 19.84 -55.46
C ASP A 689 7.84 20.84 -54.36
N GLN A 690 6.78 21.63 -54.57
CA GLN A 690 6.27 22.56 -53.57
C GLN A 690 5.75 21.82 -52.34
N LEU A 691 5.07 20.68 -52.56
CA LEU A 691 4.65 19.80 -51.47
C LEU A 691 5.86 19.24 -50.69
N THR A 692 6.91 18.82 -51.40
CA THR A 692 8.14 18.33 -50.78
C THR A 692 8.78 19.39 -49.88
N ILE A 693 8.86 20.64 -50.36
CA ILE A 693 9.39 21.77 -49.59
C ILE A 693 8.55 22.03 -48.35
N ALA A 694 7.23 22.15 -48.50
CA ALA A 694 6.32 22.44 -47.39
C ALA A 694 6.35 21.35 -46.30
N VAL A 695 6.35 20.08 -46.70
CA VAL A 695 6.46 18.95 -45.76
C VAL A 695 7.83 18.93 -45.08
N ALA A 696 8.91 19.19 -45.81
CA ALA A 696 10.25 19.22 -45.25
C ALA A 696 10.43 20.37 -44.24
N GLU A 697 9.97 21.57 -44.57
CA GLU A 697 10.01 22.74 -43.68
C GLU A 697 9.18 22.51 -42.42
N ALA A 698 7.93 22.05 -42.55
CA ALA A 698 7.11 21.69 -41.40
C ALA A 698 7.77 20.62 -40.53
N SER A 699 8.45 19.63 -41.14
CA SER A 699 9.14 18.56 -40.42
C SER A 699 10.43 19.04 -39.73
N ARG A 700 11.13 20.03 -40.30
CA ARG A 700 12.35 20.64 -39.72
C ARG A 700 12.02 21.61 -38.60
N GLU A 701 10.98 22.42 -38.78
CA GLU A 701 10.68 23.50 -37.85
C GLU A 701 9.76 23.04 -36.72
N TRP A 702 8.73 22.28 -37.05
CA TRP A 702 7.66 21.89 -36.12
C TRP A 702 7.70 20.44 -35.72
N GLY A 703 8.03 19.52 -36.63
CA GLY A 703 7.92 18.08 -36.39
C GLY A 703 6.48 17.58 -36.28
N ILE A 704 5.49 18.45 -36.56
CA ILE A 704 4.06 18.17 -36.56
C ILE A 704 3.36 19.11 -37.55
N PHE A 705 2.34 18.61 -38.26
CA PHE A 705 1.50 19.40 -39.16
C PHE A 705 0.15 18.72 -39.43
N GLN A 706 -0.81 19.44 -39.99
CA GLN A 706 -2.10 18.90 -40.44
C GLN A 706 -2.12 18.69 -41.95
N LEU A 707 -2.60 17.53 -42.40
CA LEU A 707 -2.81 17.21 -43.80
C LEU A 707 -4.28 17.39 -44.19
N LEU A 708 -4.52 18.14 -45.26
CA LEU A 708 -5.79 18.23 -45.97
C LEU A 708 -5.73 17.43 -47.27
N ASN A 709 -6.90 17.00 -47.76
CA ASN A 709 -7.04 16.27 -49.03
C ASN A 709 -6.09 15.07 -49.15
N HIS A 710 -5.87 14.37 -48.03
CA HIS A 710 -4.91 13.26 -47.91
C HIS A 710 -5.33 11.97 -48.65
N GLY A 711 -6.51 11.95 -49.28
CA GLY A 711 -6.99 10.82 -50.09
C GLY A 711 -7.70 9.72 -49.32
N ILE A 712 -7.87 9.84 -47.99
CA ILE A 712 -8.71 8.92 -47.21
C ILE A 712 -10.14 9.46 -47.26
N PRO A 713 -11.14 8.69 -47.73
CA PRO A 713 -12.52 9.17 -47.80
C PRO A 713 -13.07 9.52 -46.42
N GLY A 714 -13.86 10.60 -46.36
CA GLY A 714 -14.45 11.07 -45.10
C GLY A 714 -15.38 10.04 -44.45
N GLU A 715 -16.08 9.21 -45.24
CA GLU A 715 -16.87 8.11 -44.67
C GLU A 715 -16.03 7.06 -43.94
N VAL A 716 -14.82 6.77 -44.42
CA VAL A 716 -13.93 5.78 -43.79
C VAL A 716 -13.47 6.28 -42.43
N ILE A 717 -13.15 7.58 -42.32
CA ILE A 717 -12.79 8.21 -41.04
C ILE A 717 -13.98 8.21 -40.07
N ARG A 718 -15.18 8.57 -40.54
CA ARG A 718 -16.39 8.56 -39.69
C ARG A 718 -16.71 7.16 -39.19
N GLU A 719 -16.55 6.16 -40.03
CA GLU A 719 -16.81 4.77 -39.67
C GLU A 719 -15.78 4.24 -38.66
N LEU A 720 -14.49 4.57 -38.84
CA LEU A 720 -13.43 4.29 -37.85
C LEU A 720 -13.76 4.91 -36.49
N GLN A 721 -14.20 6.17 -36.48
CA GLN A 721 -14.60 6.88 -35.27
C GLN A 721 -15.83 6.24 -34.61
N ARG A 722 -16.84 5.88 -35.41
CA ARG A 722 -18.07 5.22 -34.95
C ARG A 722 -17.76 3.90 -34.25
N VAL A 723 -17.04 3.00 -34.91
CA VAL A 723 -16.76 1.67 -34.34
C VAL A 723 -15.84 1.75 -33.11
N GLY A 724 -14.90 2.70 -33.09
CA GLY A 724 -14.05 2.96 -31.94
C GLY A 724 -14.86 3.48 -30.75
N LYS A 725 -15.77 4.44 -30.99
CA LYS A 725 -16.67 4.97 -29.96
C LYS A 725 -17.57 3.88 -29.38
N GLU A 726 -18.25 3.13 -30.24
CA GLU A 726 -19.14 2.04 -29.83
C GLU A 726 -18.42 0.99 -28.99
N PHE A 727 -17.17 0.66 -29.31
CA PHE A 727 -16.36 -0.25 -28.49
C PHE A 727 -16.16 0.27 -27.06
N PHE A 728 -15.84 1.56 -26.87
CA PHE A 728 -15.62 2.13 -25.53
C PHE A 728 -16.94 2.37 -24.76
N GLU A 729 -18.08 2.41 -25.44
CA GLU A 729 -19.42 2.47 -24.87
C GLU A 729 -19.96 1.09 -24.44
N LEU A 730 -19.29 -0.01 -24.81
CA LEU A 730 -19.64 -1.35 -24.33
C LEU A 730 -19.53 -1.47 -22.80
N PRO A 731 -20.29 -2.40 -22.19
CA PRO A 731 -20.12 -2.76 -20.78
C PRO A 731 -18.67 -3.11 -20.44
N GLN A 732 -18.25 -2.76 -19.22
CA GLN A 732 -16.85 -2.94 -18.80
C GLN A 732 -16.38 -4.38 -18.93
N GLU A 733 -17.26 -5.34 -18.61
CA GLU A 733 -16.98 -6.77 -18.69
C GLU A 733 -16.65 -7.22 -20.12
N GLU A 734 -17.30 -6.62 -21.13
CA GLU A 734 -17.03 -6.94 -22.54
C GLU A 734 -15.68 -6.37 -22.99
N LYS A 735 -15.31 -5.17 -22.52
CA LYS A 735 -14.00 -4.58 -22.80
C LYS A 735 -12.87 -5.37 -22.14
N GLU A 736 -13.08 -5.88 -20.91
CA GLU A 736 -12.08 -6.69 -20.20
C GLU A 736 -11.78 -8.05 -20.87
N MET A 737 -12.69 -8.57 -21.70
CA MET A 737 -12.40 -9.76 -22.51
C MET A 737 -11.17 -9.54 -23.40
N TYR A 738 -10.96 -8.29 -23.84
CA TYR A 738 -9.84 -7.87 -24.68
C TYR A 738 -8.67 -7.27 -23.88
N ALA A 739 -8.68 -7.34 -22.55
CA ALA A 739 -7.61 -6.77 -21.74
C ALA A 739 -6.23 -7.37 -22.09
N MET A 740 -5.23 -6.49 -22.19
CA MET A 740 -3.85 -6.87 -22.48
C MET A 740 -3.33 -7.86 -21.42
N GLU A 741 -2.74 -8.97 -21.85
CA GLU A 741 -2.21 -9.97 -20.92
C GLU A 741 -0.85 -9.53 -20.37
N CYS A 742 -0.60 -9.70 -19.06
CA CYS A 742 0.71 -9.49 -18.44
C CYS A 742 1.70 -10.64 -18.75
N LYS A 743 1.80 -11.05 -20.02
CA LYS A 743 2.78 -12.04 -20.50
C LYS A 743 3.87 -11.35 -21.33
N PRO A 744 5.14 -11.81 -21.27
CA PRO A 744 6.18 -11.32 -22.15
C PRO A 744 5.78 -11.55 -23.61
N GLY A 745 5.69 -10.47 -24.40
CA GLY A 745 5.39 -10.51 -25.84
C GLY A 745 3.93 -10.22 -26.24
N SER A 746 2.98 -10.11 -25.30
CA SER A 746 1.63 -9.63 -25.60
C SER A 746 1.62 -8.10 -25.52
N SER A 747 1.47 -7.42 -26.66
CA SER A 747 1.43 -5.95 -26.74
C SER A 747 0.08 -5.41 -27.23
N GLU A 748 -0.92 -6.27 -27.44
CA GLU A 748 -2.24 -5.89 -27.98
C GLU A 748 -3.34 -6.04 -26.94
N GLY A 749 -4.38 -5.21 -27.06
CA GLY A 749 -5.58 -5.28 -26.24
C GLY A 749 -5.94 -3.97 -25.54
N TYR A 750 -6.93 -4.09 -24.65
CA TYR A 750 -7.49 -3.02 -23.83
C TYR A 750 -6.62 -2.79 -22.57
N GLY A 751 -6.26 -1.55 -22.31
CA GLY A 751 -5.24 -1.17 -21.35
C GLY A 751 -5.44 0.24 -20.79
N THR A 752 -4.84 0.50 -19.64
CA THR A 752 -4.83 1.82 -18.97
C THR A 752 -3.40 2.31 -18.71
N LYS A 753 -2.40 1.40 -18.81
CA LYS A 753 -0.99 1.69 -18.57
C LYS A 753 -0.12 1.08 -19.66
N LEU A 754 0.59 1.93 -20.40
CA LEU A 754 1.57 1.50 -21.42
C LEU A 754 3.01 1.85 -21.03
N GLN A 755 3.24 3.01 -20.40
CA GLN A 755 4.56 3.49 -19.99
C GLN A 755 4.73 3.39 -18.47
N LYS A 756 5.97 3.21 -18.01
CA LYS A 756 6.31 3.30 -16.59
C LYS A 756 6.30 4.77 -16.15
N GLU A 757 5.23 5.15 -15.46
CA GLU A 757 5.16 6.42 -14.71
C GLU A 757 6.00 6.33 -13.43
N LEU A 758 6.64 7.44 -13.05
CA LEU A 758 7.44 7.57 -11.84
C LEU A 758 6.52 7.95 -10.67
N GLU A 759 6.98 7.73 -9.43
CA GLU A 759 6.29 8.23 -8.22
C GLU A 759 4.82 7.77 -8.07
N GLY A 760 4.45 6.65 -8.72
CA GLY A 760 3.10 6.11 -8.65
C GLY A 760 2.03 6.91 -9.41
N LYS A 761 2.41 7.91 -10.21
CA LYS A 761 1.46 8.71 -11.01
C LYS A 761 0.77 7.89 -12.11
N LYS A 762 -0.45 8.29 -12.48
CA LYS A 762 -1.27 7.65 -13.53
C LYS A 762 -1.79 8.68 -14.52
N ALA A 763 -1.83 8.32 -15.80
CA ALA A 763 -2.36 9.16 -16.86
C ALA A 763 -3.89 8.96 -16.99
N TRP A 764 -4.62 10.03 -17.31
CA TRP A 764 -6.08 10.02 -17.39
C TRP A 764 -6.57 9.51 -18.75
N VAL A 765 -6.26 8.25 -19.07
CA VAL A 765 -6.58 7.63 -20.37
C VAL A 765 -6.76 6.11 -20.24
N ASP A 766 -7.79 5.59 -20.91
CA ASP A 766 -7.86 4.19 -21.29
C ASP A 766 -7.57 4.06 -22.79
N PHE A 767 -7.03 2.94 -23.23
CA PHE A 767 -6.69 2.73 -24.63
C PHE A 767 -6.95 1.30 -25.11
N PHE A 768 -7.08 1.16 -26.42
CA PHE A 768 -7.10 -0.12 -27.12
C PHE A 768 -6.00 -0.13 -28.17
N PHE A 769 -5.12 -1.13 -28.16
CA PHE A 769 -3.93 -1.18 -29.01
C PHE A 769 -3.89 -2.47 -29.86
N HIS A 770 -3.71 -2.37 -31.17
CA HIS A 770 -3.55 -3.53 -32.04
C HIS A 770 -2.82 -3.21 -33.35
N TYR A 771 -2.31 -4.24 -34.04
CA TYR A 771 -1.70 -4.09 -35.37
C TYR A 771 -2.76 -3.89 -36.46
N LEU A 772 -2.45 -3.04 -37.44
CA LEU A 772 -3.19 -2.85 -38.70
C LEU A 772 -2.43 -3.41 -39.91
N SER A 773 -1.10 -3.33 -39.90
CA SER A 773 -0.22 -3.76 -41.00
C SER A 773 1.17 -4.14 -40.44
N PRO A 774 1.96 -5.02 -41.09
CA PRO A 774 1.60 -5.83 -42.26
C PRO A 774 0.61 -6.94 -41.90
N PRO A 775 -0.13 -7.51 -42.87
CA PRO A 775 -1.11 -8.59 -42.62
C PRO A 775 -0.56 -9.76 -41.81
N ALA A 776 0.73 -10.08 -41.99
CA ALA A 776 1.42 -11.14 -41.26
C ALA A 776 1.51 -10.90 -39.73
N ARG A 777 1.34 -9.65 -39.28
CA ARG A 777 1.36 -9.26 -37.86
C ARG A 777 -0.02 -9.00 -37.28
N VAL A 778 -1.06 -8.97 -38.10
CA VAL A 778 -2.43 -8.69 -37.66
C VAL A 778 -3.03 -9.93 -36.99
N ASN A 779 -3.33 -9.81 -35.70
CA ASN A 779 -4.05 -10.83 -34.96
C ASN A 779 -5.53 -10.48 -34.85
N HIS A 780 -6.35 -10.94 -35.81
CA HIS A 780 -7.80 -10.69 -35.79
C HIS A 780 -8.51 -11.28 -34.56
N ALA A 781 -7.92 -12.25 -33.86
CA ALA A 781 -8.51 -12.77 -32.62
C ALA A 781 -8.42 -11.76 -31.47
N ALA A 782 -7.47 -10.83 -31.53
CA ALA A 782 -7.33 -9.75 -30.56
C ALA A 782 -8.28 -8.57 -30.83
N TRP A 783 -8.90 -8.49 -32.02
CA TRP A 783 -9.77 -7.38 -32.38
C TRP A 783 -11.18 -7.53 -31.77
N PRO A 784 -11.85 -6.41 -31.41
CA PRO A 784 -13.22 -6.39 -30.95
C PRO A 784 -14.18 -7.07 -31.94
N LYS A 785 -15.05 -7.93 -31.41
CA LYS A 785 -16.15 -8.56 -32.16
C LYS A 785 -17.40 -7.70 -32.14
N ASN A 786 -17.52 -6.85 -31.12
CA ASN A 786 -18.56 -5.86 -30.95
C ASN A 786 -17.87 -4.48 -30.99
N PRO A 787 -18.32 -3.54 -31.84
CA PRO A 787 -19.35 -3.72 -32.86
C PRO A 787 -18.90 -4.65 -34.00
N ALA A 788 -19.85 -5.29 -34.68
CA ALA A 788 -19.56 -6.29 -35.73
C ALA A 788 -18.76 -5.71 -36.91
N ASP A 789 -18.93 -4.41 -37.18
CA ASP A 789 -18.25 -3.70 -38.26
C ASP A 789 -16.81 -3.29 -37.91
N TYR A 790 -16.37 -3.46 -36.66
CA TYR A 790 -15.04 -3.00 -36.20
C TYR A 790 -13.93 -3.48 -37.13
N ARG A 791 -13.95 -4.77 -37.49
CA ARG A 791 -12.94 -5.36 -38.37
C ARG A 791 -12.95 -4.72 -39.76
N LYS A 792 -14.12 -4.67 -40.39
CA LYS A 792 -14.29 -4.14 -41.75
C LYS A 792 -13.83 -2.67 -41.83
N ALA A 793 -14.22 -1.85 -40.87
CA ALA A 793 -13.86 -0.44 -40.80
C ALA A 793 -12.34 -0.23 -40.67
N ASN A 794 -11.70 -0.97 -39.76
CA ASN A 794 -10.25 -0.86 -39.53
C ASN A 794 -9.42 -1.41 -40.69
N GLU A 795 -9.86 -2.50 -41.34
CA GLU A 795 -9.21 -3.02 -42.55
C GLU A 795 -9.31 -2.04 -43.72
N GLU A 796 -10.47 -1.42 -43.92
CA GLU A 796 -10.65 -0.42 -44.97
C GLU A 796 -9.79 0.82 -44.71
N TYR A 797 -9.79 1.34 -43.47
CA TYR A 797 -8.91 2.45 -43.09
C TYR A 797 -7.42 2.13 -43.28
N ALA A 798 -6.99 0.92 -42.92
CA ALA A 798 -5.60 0.49 -43.07
C ALA A 798 -5.12 0.53 -44.54
N LYS A 799 -5.98 0.15 -45.51
CA LYS A 799 -5.62 0.18 -46.94
C LYS A 799 -5.25 1.59 -47.41
N HIS A 800 -6.08 2.58 -47.08
CA HIS A 800 -5.83 3.97 -47.46
C HIS A 800 -4.61 4.53 -46.72
N LEU A 801 -4.46 4.16 -45.44
CA LEU A 801 -3.39 4.68 -44.61
C LEU A 801 -2.00 4.17 -45.02
N VAL A 802 -1.87 2.92 -45.46
CA VAL A 802 -0.59 2.39 -45.99
C VAL A 802 -0.13 3.21 -47.20
N GLY A 803 -1.04 3.52 -48.13
CA GLY A 803 -0.72 4.37 -49.28
C GLY A 803 -0.32 5.79 -48.89
N LEU A 804 -1.00 6.38 -47.89
CA LEU A 804 -0.63 7.69 -47.36
C LEU A 804 0.74 7.66 -46.67
N ALA A 805 1.04 6.63 -45.86
CA ALA A 805 2.32 6.46 -45.20
C ALA A 805 3.47 6.37 -46.20
N ASP A 806 3.31 5.57 -47.26
CA ASP A 806 4.30 5.47 -48.34
C ASP A 806 4.51 6.83 -49.03
N ARG A 807 3.43 7.54 -49.38
CA ARG A 807 3.53 8.88 -49.99
C ARG A 807 4.27 9.87 -49.09
N MET A 808 4.02 9.85 -47.79
CA MET A 808 4.69 10.72 -46.84
C MET A 808 6.16 10.39 -46.67
N LEU A 809 6.52 9.10 -46.54
CA LEU A 809 7.92 8.68 -46.45
C LEU A 809 8.71 9.03 -47.72
N MET A 810 8.10 8.88 -48.91
CA MET A 810 8.72 9.32 -50.16
C MET A 810 8.96 10.83 -50.20
N THR A 811 7.97 11.61 -49.78
CA THR A 811 8.06 13.08 -49.74
C THR A 811 9.13 13.54 -48.75
N LEU A 812 9.19 12.94 -47.56
CA LEU A 812 10.20 13.23 -46.55
C LEU A 812 11.62 12.86 -47.03
N SER A 813 11.76 11.74 -47.75
CA SER A 813 13.04 11.29 -48.32
C SER A 813 13.57 12.28 -49.34
N ARG A 814 12.70 12.73 -50.26
CA ARG A 814 13.04 13.79 -51.23
C ARG A 814 13.40 15.10 -50.54
N GLY A 815 12.69 15.46 -49.47
CA GLY A 815 12.98 16.65 -48.68
C GLY A 815 14.37 16.65 -48.02
N LEU A 816 14.96 15.47 -47.80
CA LEU A 816 16.34 15.30 -47.33
C LEU A 816 17.37 15.28 -48.48
N GLY A 817 16.94 15.44 -49.74
CA GLY A 817 17.79 15.29 -50.92
C GLY A 817 18.15 13.84 -51.24
N LEU A 818 17.40 12.87 -50.71
CA LEU A 818 17.61 11.44 -50.93
C LEU A 818 16.68 10.90 -52.02
N GLY A 819 16.98 9.68 -52.52
CA GLY A 819 16.07 8.95 -53.40
C GLY A 819 14.73 8.65 -52.71
N GLU A 820 13.64 8.52 -53.48
CA GLU A 820 12.27 8.47 -52.94
C GLU A 820 12.06 7.33 -51.93
N HIS A 821 12.71 6.17 -52.10
CA HIS A 821 12.47 4.98 -51.28
C HIS A 821 13.43 4.81 -50.10
N VAL A 822 14.47 5.65 -49.97
CA VAL A 822 15.56 5.46 -49.00
C VAL A 822 15.05 5.40 -47.56
N LEU A 823 14.18 6.33 -47.15
CA LEU A 823 13.60 6.30 -45.80
C LEU A 823 12.74 5.06 -45.54
N LYS A 824 11.92 4.65 -46.53
CA LYS A 824 11.05 3.47 -46.39
C LYS A 824 11.90 2.20 -46.24
N GLU A 825 12.92 2.04 -47.06
CA GLU A 825 13.86 0.92 -46.99
C GLU A 825 14.60 0.88 -45.66
N ALA A 826 15.08 2.03 -45.18
CA ALA A 826 15.76 2.15 -43.90
C ALA A 826 14.85 1.89 -42.68
N LEU A 827 13.53 1.89 -42.87
CA LEU A 827 12.52 1.56 -41.85
C LEU A 827 11.93 0.16 -42.00
N GLY A 828 12.47 -0.66 -42.92
CA GLY A 828 12.10 -2.07 -43.07
C GLY A 828 11.25 -2.38 -44.30
N GLY A 829 11.09 -1.42 -45.21
CA GLY A 829 10.37 -1.62 -46.47
C GLY A 829 8.91 -2.02 -46.23
N ASP A 830 8.49 -3.12 -46.86
CA ASP A 830 7.14 -3.68 -46.69
C ASP A 830 6.93 -4.38 -45.33
N GLY A 831 7.99 -4.52 -44.53
CA GLY A 831 7.93 -4.97 -43.15
C GLY A 831 7.51 -3.90 -42.15
N LEU A 832 7.31 -2.65 -42.58
CA LEU A 832 6.89 -1.54 -41.73
C LEU A 832 5.58 -1.86 -40.99
N GLU A 833 5.61 -1.75 -39.65
CA GLU A 833 4.50 -2.13 -38.79
C GLU A 833 3.62 -0.91 -38.48
N LEU A 834 2.34 -0.96 -38.86
CA LEU A 834 1.34 0.05 -38.49
C LEU A 834 0.53 -0.46 -37.30
N ARG A 835 0.51 0.31 -36.23
CA ARG A 835 -0.19 -0.04 -34.98
C ARG A 835 -1.17 1.05 -34.60
N LEU A 836 -2.45 0.71 -34.48
CA LEU A 836 -3.49 1.63 -34.05
C LEU A 836 -3.59 1.62 -32.53
N LYS A 837 -3.65 2.81 -31.95
CA LYS A 837 -4.01 3.04 -30.55
C LYS A 837 -5.25 3.92 -30.49
N ILE A 838 -6.38 3.37 -30.09
CA ILE A 838 -7.57 4.16 -29.80
C ILE A 838 -7.44 4.65 -28.36
N ASN A 839 -7.28 5.96 -28.16
CA ASN A 839 -7.24 6.55 -26.82
C ASN A 839 -8.62 7.11 -26.46
N TYR A 840 -9.07 6.82 -25.25
CA TYR A 840 -10.32 7.30 -24.66
C TYR A 840 -10.00 8.09 -23.40
N TYR A 841 -10.33 9.38 -23.41
CA TYR A 841 -10.13 10.30 -22.31
C TYR A 841 -11.50 10.68 -21.75
N PRO A 842 -11.95 10.07 -20.63
CA PRO A 842 -13.21 10.42 -20.02
C PRO A 842 -13.16 11.84 -19.44
N PRO A 843 -14.32 12.50 -19.23
CA PRO A 843 -14.39 13.81 -18.58
C PRO A 843 -13.66 13.79 -17.24
N CYS A 844 -12.84 14.81 -16.99
CA CYS A 844 -12.01 14.92 -15.80
C CYS A 844 -12.52 16.08 -14.92
N PRO A 845 -12.76 15.88 -13.61
CA PRO A 845 -13.27 16.94 -12.74
C PRO A 845 -12.28 18.11 -12.57
N ARG A 846 -10.97 17.85 -12.68
CA ARG A 846 -9.88 18.82 -12.53
C ARG A 846 -8.89 18.74 -13.70
N PRO A 847 -9.30 19.17 -14.91
CA PRO A 847 -8.46 19.08 -16.11
C PRO A 847 -7.22 19.99 -16.04
N ASP A 848 -7.23 20.98 -15.14
CA ASP A 848 -6.11 21.85 -14.83
C ASP A 848 -4.95 21.12 -14.13
N LEU A 849 -5.24 20.00 -13.47
CA LEU A 849 -4.30 19.24 -12.66
C LEU A 849 -3.83 17.92 -13.30
N ALA A 850 -4.61 17.36 -14.22
CA ALA A 850 -4.34 16.04 -14.81
C ALA A 850 -3.92 16.12 -16.28
N LEU A 851 -3.17 15.10 -16.71
CA LEU A 851 -2.81 14.89 -18.11
C LEU A 851 -3.39 13.56 -18.59
N GLY A 852 -3.93 13.56 -19.81
CA GLY A 852 -4.38 12.36 -20.49
C GLY A 852 -3.19 11.53 -20.95
N VAL A 853 -2.21 12.17 -21.58
CA VAL A 853 -0.89 11.58 -21.87
C VAL A 853 0.17 12.60 -21.49
N VAL A 854 1.18 12.17 -20.74
CA VAL A 854 2.30 13.01 -20.31
C VAL A 854 3.16 13.48 -21.50
N ALA A 855 4.02 14.47 -21.25
CA ALA A 855 4.96 14.96 -22.25
C ALA A 855 5.86 13.83 -22.76
N HIS A 856 5.87 13.61 -24.08
CA HIS A 856 6.69 12.61 -24.74
C HIS A 856 6.95 12.97 -26.21
N THR A 857 7.92 12.29 -26.83
CA THR A 857 8.08 12.23 -28.29
C THR A 857 7.70 10.82 -28.76
N ASP A 858 7.26 10.71 -30.01
CA ASP A 858 6.77 9.44 -30.56
C ASP A 858 7.94 8.52 -30.94
N MET A 859 7.92 7.27 -30.42
CA MET A 859 8.99 6.29 -30.68
C MET A 859 9.09 5.85 -32.13
N CYS A 860 8.01 5.94 -32.89
CA CYS A 860 7.91 5.40 -34.23
C CYS A 860 8.61 6.30 -35.26
N ALA A 861 8.41 6.02 -36.55
CA ALA A 861 8.93 6.86 -37.62
C ALA A 861 7.99 8.04 -37.90
N ILE A 862 6.71 7.74 -38.07
CA ILE A 862 5.67 8.73 -38.36
C ILE A 862 4.37 8.29 -37.69
N THR A 863 3.60 9.25 -37.18
CA THR A 863 2.28 9.00 -36.59
C THR A 863 1.21 9.71 -37.38
N PHE A 864 0.12 9.02 -37.70
CA PHE A 864 -1.08 9.60 -38.29
C PHE A 864 -2.19 9.61 -37.24
N LEU A 865 -2.67 10.79 -36.84
CA LEU A 865 -3.66 10.95 -35.79
C LEU A 865 -4.95 11.56 -36.33
N VAL A 866 -6.05 10.84 -36.10
CA VAL A 866 -7.41 11.33 -36.31
C VAL A 866 -8.04 11.66 -34.94
N PRO A 867 -8.50 12.91 -34.68
CA PRO A 867 -9.18 13.27 -33.44
C PRO A 867 -10.71 13.22 -33.57
N ASN A 868 -11.46 13.16 -32.45
CA ASN A 868 -12.92 13.41 -32.43
C ASN A 868 -13.29 14.90 -32.35
N LEU A 869 -12.36 15.80 -32.69
CA LEU A 869 -12.49 17.26 -32.64
C LEU A 869 -12.70 17.87 -31.24
N VAL A 870 -12.58 17.10 -30.16
CA VAL A 870 -12.50 17.66 -28.79
C VAL A 870 -11.05 18.08 -28.51
N PRO A 871 -10.77 19.38 -28.25
CA PRO A 871 -9.42 19.89 -28.03
C PRO A 871 -8.68 19.12 -26.93
N GLY A 872 -7.35 19.04 -27.07
CA GLY A 872 -6.50 18.54 -26.00
C GLY A 872 -5.10 18.11 -26.41
N LEU A 873 -4.76 18.08 -27.70
CA LEU A 873 -3.37 17.86 -28.11
C LEU A 873 -2.59 19.17 -27.90
N GLN A 874 -1.46 19.08 -27.20
CA GLN A 874 -0.54 20.20 -27.01
C GLN A 874 0.85 19.84 -27.50
N VAL A 875 1.53 20.81 -28.12
CA VAL A 875 2.89 20.69 -28.63
C VAL A 875 3.80 21.67 -27.90
N PHE A 876 5.04 21.26 -27.64
CA PHE A 876 6.03 22.11 -27.00
C PHE A 876 6.88 22.80 -28.07
N LYS A 877 6.82 24.13 -28.11
CA LYS A 877 7.51 24.96 -29.08
C LYS A 877 7.95 26.26 -28.41
N ASP A 878 9.20 26.66 -28.63
CA ASP A 878 9.77 27.90 -28.13
C ASP A 878 9.55 28.10 -26.61
N GLU A 879 9.80 27.05 -25.82
CA GLU A 879 9.61 26.98 -24.36
C GLU A 879 8.14 27.05 -23.87
N HIS A 880 7.17 26.91 -24.78
CA HIS A 880 5.75 27.02 -24.45
C HIS A 880 4.96 25.78 -24.88
N TRP A 881 3.95 25.42 -24.09
CA TRP A 881 2.92 24.44 -24.47
C TRP A 881 1.79 25.12 -25.23
N ILE A 882 1.63 24.76 -26.50
CA ILE A 882 0.67 25.35 -27.44
C ILE A 882 -0.44 24.34 -27.75
N ASP A 883 -1.70 24.77 -27.64
CA ASP A 883 -2.87 23.98 -28.04
C ASP A 883 -2.97 23.84 -29.57
N VAL A 884 -3.24 22.62 -30.03
CA VAL A 884 -3.45 22.34 -31.45
C VAL A 884 -4.93 22.50 -31.81
N ASN A 885 -5.22 23.40 -32.74
CA ASN A 885 -6.53 23.57 -33.34
C ASN A 885 -6.78 22.49 -34.39
N PHE A 886 -7.97 21.88 -34.36
CA PHE A 886 -8.32 20.78 -35.27
C PHE A 886 -9.15 21.26 -36.46
N ILE A 887 -8.71 20.89 -37.66
CA ILE A 887 -9.46 21.11 -38.89
C ILE A 887 -10.31 19.86 -39.19
N PRO A 888 -11.63 19.99 -39.44
CA PRO A 888 -12.47 18.86 -39.81
C PRO A 888 -11.92 18.11 -41.02
N ASN A 889 -11.93 16.78 -40.96
CA ASN A 889 -11.36 15.88 -41.98
C ASN A 889 -9.85 16.05 -42.23
N ALA A 890 -9.10 16.74 -41.37
CA ALA A 890 -7.64 16.74 -41.44
C ALA A 890 -7.06 15.54 -40.68
N VAL A 891 -5.90 15.07 -41.14
CA VAL A 891 -5.07 14.10 -40.42
C VAL A 891 -3.86 14.81 -39.85
N ILE A 892 -3.64 14.70 -38.55
CA ILE A 892 -2.45 15.25 -37.89
C ILE A 892 -1.29 14.27 -38.10
N VAL A 893 -0.13 14.78 -38.50
CA VAL A 893 1.08 14.00 -38.72
C VAL A 893 2.15 14.42 -37.73
N HIS A 894 2.72 13.47 -36.99
CA HIS A 894 3.92 13.68 -36.19
C HIS A 894 5.12 12.98 -36.81
N ILE A 895 6.27 13.64 -36.76
CA ILE A 895 7.57 13.02 -37.01
C ILE A 895 8.02 12.36 -35.70
N GLY A 896 8.32 11.07 -35.76
CA GLY A 896 8.80 10.30 -34.63
C GLY A 896 10.32 10.20 -34.58
N ASP A 897 10.83 9.66 -33.47
CA ASP A 897 12.27 9.58 -33.19
C ASP A 897 13.04 8.84 -34.27
N GLN A 898 12.44 7.82 -34.92
CA GLN A 898 13.19 7.04 -35.92
C GLN A 898 13.55 7.88 -37.15
N ILE A 899 12.68 8.82 -37.56
CA ILE A 899 12.99 9.75 -38.66
C ILE A 899 13.98 10.81 -38.20
N GLU A 900 13.87 11.30 -36.97
CA GLU A 900 14.87 12.23 -36.40
C GLU A 900 16.27 11.58 -36.40
N ILE A 901 16.38 10.33 -35.93
CA ILE A 901 17.63 9.58 -35.91
C ILE A 901 18.16 9.34 -37.33
N LEU A 902 17.33 8.81 -38.25
CA LEU A 902 17.71 8.54 -39.64
C LEU A 902 18.18 9.80 -40.37
N SER A 903 17.52 10.93 -40.11
CA SER A 903 17.85 12.22 -40.71
C SER A 903 18.99 12.97 -40.01
N ASN A 904 19.66 12.35 -39.03
CA ASN A 904 20.72 12.95 -38.22
C ASN A 904 20.30 14.28 -37.54
N GLY A 905 19.02 14.36 -37.14
CA GLY A 905 18.42 15.51 -36.48
C GLY A 905 18.00 16.63 -37.43
N ALA A 906 17.92 16.39 -38.74
CA ALA A 906 17.41 17.38 -39.68
C ALA A 906 15.90 17.58 -39.50
N TYR A 907 15.12 16.49 -39.39
CA TYR A 907 13.72 16.55 -39.00
C TYR A 907 13.59 16.34 -37.50
N LYS A 908 12.63 17.05 -36.87
CA LYS A 908 12.48 17.07 -35.41
C LYS A 908 11.35 16.17 -34.97
N SER A 909 11.57 15.39 -33.92
CA SER A 909 10.49 14.75 -33.17
C SER A 909 10.03 15.67 -32.04
N VAL A 910 8.82 16.21 -32.19
CA VAL A 910 8.32 17.24 -31.29
C VAL A 910 7.81 16.64 -29.98
N LEU A 911 8.19 17.29 -28.87
CA LEU A 911 7.64 16.98 -27.56
C LEU A 911 6.18 17.42 -27.53
N HIS A 912 5.28 16.49 -27.19
CA HIS A 912 3.85 16.75 -27.17
C HIS A 912 3.20 16.04 -25.98
N ARG A 913 2.02 16.53 -25.56
CA ARG A 913 1.23 15.97 -24.46
C ARG A 913 -0.26 16.04 -24.78
N THR A 914 -1.08 15.41 -23.95
CA THR A 914 -2.54 15.49 -24.07
C THR A 914 -3.18 15.99 -22.79
N THR A 915 -3.88 17.11 -22.87
CA THR A 915 -4.76 17.62 -21.81
C THR A 915 -6.13 16.93 -21.88
N VAL A 916 -6.88 17.03 -20.80
CA VAL A 916 -8.22 16.45 -20.66
C VAL A 916 -9.28 17.54 -20.54
N ASN A 917 -10.54 17.18 -20.76
CA ASN A 917 -11.66 18.11 -20.74
C ASN A 917 -12.60 17.80 -19.57
N LYS A 918 -13.29 18.82 -19.04
CA LYS A 918 -14.21 18.67 -17.91
C LYS A 918 -15.56 18.06 -18.29
N GLU A 919 -16.03 18.33 -19.49
CA GLU A 919 -17.41 18.07 -19.91
C GLU A 919 -17.50 17.04 -21.03
N LYS A 920 -16.55 17.07 -21.98
CA LYS A 920 -16.60 16.27 -23.19
C LYS A 920 -15.60 15.13 -23.15
N VAL A 921 -16.05 13.94 -23.55
CA VAL A 921 -15.15 12.81 -23.81
C VAL A 921 -14.27 13.14 -25.02
N ARG A 922 -12.95 13.08 -24.84
CA ARG A 922 -12.01 13.18 -25.97
C ARG A 922 -11.64 11.78 -26.43
N MET A 923 -11.54 11.58 -27.74
CA MET A 923 -11.03 10.35 -28.35
C MET A 923 -10.06 10.67 -29.47
N SER A 924 -9.08 9.80 -29.68
CA SER A 924 -8.12 9.91 -30.78
C SER A 924 -7.70 8.54 -31.28
N TRP A 925 -7.38 8.46 -32.57
CA TRP A 925 -6.95 7.25 -33.26
C TRP A 925 -5.56 7.45 -33.89
N PRO A 926 -4.48 7.61 -33.10
CA PRO A 926 -3.12 7.58 -33.63
C PRO A 926 -2.74 6.20 -34.17
N VAL A 927 -2.21 6.18 -35.37
CA VAL A 927 -1.53 5.03 -35.97
C VAL A 927 -0.05 5.31 -36.03
N PHE A 928 0.72 4.46 -35.35
CA PHE A 928 2.18 4.53 -35.29
C PHE A 928 2.79 3.65 -36.39
N CYS A 929 3.54 4.26 -37.30
CA CYS A 929 4.32 3.56 -38.31
C CYS A 929 5.72 3.31 -37.79
N ALA A 930 6.02 2.07 -37.38
CA ALA A 930 7.26 1.71 -36.70
C ALA A 930 8.05 0.66 -37.48
N PRO A 931 9.39 0.70 -37.44
CA PRO A 931 10.21 -0.36 -38.04
C PRO A 931 10.06 -1.69 -37.28
N PRO A 932 10.37 -2.84 -37.91
CA PRO A 932 10.43 -4.12 -37.22
C PRO A 932 11.35 -4.09 -36.00
N GLY A 933 11.00 -4.80 -34.93
CA GLY A 933 11.72 -4.74 -33.65
C GLY A 933 13.21 -5.06 -33.72
N GLU A 934 13.64 -5.98 -34.58
CA GLU A 934 15.05 -6.35 -34.73
C GLU A 934 15.88 -5.38 -35.59
N MET A 935 15.23 -4.42 -36.26
CA MET A 935 15.90 -3.52 -37.18
C MET A 935 16.81 -2.54 -36.43
N VAL A 936 18.03 -2.37 -36.91
CA VAL A 936 19.00 -1.40 -36.38
C VAL A 936 18.78 -0.07 -37.07
N ILE A 937 18.46 0.96 -36.30
CA ILE A 937 18.24 2.32 -36.78
C ILE A 937 19.39 3.21 -36.29
N GLY A 938 19.92 4.03 -37.19
CA GLY A 938 20.97 5.02 -36.93
C GLY A 938 21.02 6.06 -38.04
N PRO A 939 21.86 7.10 -37.93
CA PRO A 939 21.96 8.14 -38.96
C PRO A 939 22.30 7.57 -40.34
N LEU A 940 21.56 8.00 -41.37
CA LEU A 940 21.83 7.64 -42.75
C LEU A 940 23.19 8.20 -43.16
N GLN A 941 24.05 7.35 -43.72
CA GLN A 941 25.43 7.73 -44.05
C GLN A 941 25.49 8.85 -45.09
N GLN A 942 24.48 8.97 -45.96
CA GLN A 942 24.37 10.06 -46.92
C GLN A 942 24.18 11.44 -46.26
N LEU A 943 23.76 11.48 -44.99
CA LEU A 943 23.48 12.69 -44.22
C LEU A 943 24.52 12.94 -43.11
N VAL A 944 25.58 12.13 -43.08
CA VAL A 944 26.70 12.25 -42.14
C VAL A 944 27.95 12.67 -42.92
N GLY A 945 28.60 13.73 -42.47
CA GLY A 945 29.85 14.22 -43.06
C GLY A 945 30.59 15.14 -42.11
N ASP A 946 31.70 15.72 -42.56
CA ASP A 946 32.56 16.56 -41.72
C ASP A 946 31.84 17.78 -41.13
N GLU A 947 30.90 18.37 -41.89
CA GLU A 947 30.06 19.51 -41.44
C GLU A 947 28.83 19.10 -40.61
N SER A 948 28.46 17.80 -40.63
CA SER A 948 27.30 17.26 -39.90
C SER A 948 27.65 15.88 -39.34
N PRO A 949 28.39 15.82 -38.21
CA PRO A 949 28.79 14.55 -37.61
C PRO A 949 27.57 13.76 -37.11
N ALA A 950 27.72 12.44 -36.99
CA ALA A 950 26.66 11.58 -36.49
C ALA A 950 26.28 11.96 -35.04
N LYS A 951 25.05 12.41 -34.83
CA LYS A 951 24.52 12.83 -33.51
C LYS A 951 23.94 11.66 -32.70
N TYR A 952 23.57 10.57 -33.37
CA TYR A 952 22.88 9.43 -32.78
C TYR A 952 23.67 8.13 -32.99
N LYS A 953 23.59 7.22 -32.02
CA LYS A 953 24.20 5.89 -32.10
C LYS A 953 23.24 4.89 -32.72
N PRO A 954 23.70 3.99 -33.60
CA PRO A 954 22.85 2.91 -34.12
C PRO A 954 22.37 1.96 -33.01
N LYS A 955 21.07 1.63 -33.00
CA LYS A 955 20.45 0.76 -31.99
C LYS A 955 19.30 -0.04 -32.59
N LYS A 956 19.03 -1.24 -32.06
CA LYS A 956 17.82 -1.99 -32.45
C LYS A 956 16.57 -1.29 -31.96
N TYR A 957 15.53 -1.24 -32.79
CA TYR A 957 14.28 -0.55 -32.45
C TYR A 957 13.63 -1.11 -31.17
N LYS A 958 13.61 -2.44 -30.99
CA LYS A 958 13.05 -3.06 -29.77
C LYS A 958 13.79 -2.62 -28.50
N ASP A 959 15.10 -2.45 -28.58
CA ASP A 959 15.94 -2.09 -27.43
C ASP A 959 15.77 -0.58 -27.13
N TYR A 960 15.68 0.24 -28.19
CA TYR A 960 15.31 1.65 -28.08
C TYR A 960 13.94 1.82 -27.39
N ALA A 961 12.91 1.12 -27.90
CA ALA A 961 11.56 1.18 -27.35
C ALA A 961 11.50 0.67 -25.91
N TYR A 962 12.22 -0.41 -25.58
CA TYR A 962 12.32 -0.91 -24.21
C TYR A 962 12.94 0.11 -23.26
N CYS A 963 14.07 0.73 -23.64
CA CYS A 963 14.71 1.78 -22.84
C CYS A 963 13.75 2.96 -22.61
N LYS A 964 13.08 3.44 -23.68
CA LYS A 964 12.19 4.60 -23.59
C LYS A 964 10.95 4.34 -22.74
N LEU A 965 10.30 3.18 -22.91
CA LEU A 965 9.12 2.79 -22.12
C LEU A 965 9.41 2.63 -20.63
N ASN A 966 10.63 2.20 -20.30
CA ASN A 966 11.08 1.99 -18.92
C ASN A 966 11.83 3.20 -18.31
N LYS A 967 11.94 4.32 -19.05
CA LYS A 967 12.71 5.51 -18.66
C LYS A 967 14.16 5.18 -18.27
N LEU A 968 14.78 4.26 -19.01
CA LEU A 968 16.19 3.89 -18.86
C LEU A 968 17.07 4.81 -19.72
N PRO A 969 18.33 5.07 -19.31
CA PRO A 969 19.30 5.77 -20.15
C PRO A 969 19.39 5.13 -21.55
N GLN A 970 19.33 5.96 -22.60
CA GLN A 970 19.30 5.50 -23.99
C GLN A 970 20.68 5.27 -24.60
#